data_AF-A0A7V9QEW5-F1
#
_entry.id   AF-A0A7V9QEW5-F1
#
_cell.length_a   1.000
_cell.length_b   1.000
_cell.length_c   1.000
_cell.angle_alpha   90.00
_cell.angle_beta   90.00
_cell.angle_gamma   90.00
#
_symmetry.space_group_name_H-M   'P 1'
#
loop_
_entity.id
_entity.type
_entity.pdbx_description
1 polymer ?
#
loop_
_entity_poly.entity_id
_entity_poly.type
_entity_poly.pdbx_seq_one_letter_code
_entity_poly.pdbx_strand_id
1 'polypeptide(L)'
;MNRFPTVLLLCGITACTSPEATLTEQVEQQLLSLDLRERLAQLIVVGPGESSTLDGGRVAVGGVSISQGAALTTPAQPGQRVLLRPMVVGEIALPDREVGDASPGEIREMTTTAARVALASGIDLAIIRMPDVNFAGRQRAEQEPLGERLNPVFAGLVDAGPLLAMEILADRDPAETLPWDLARIQAREGAIIASAARAGIAAMVQAPLRIPALTGDSLPLPISPAAQAFLRRDHGWDGVVAVRVSPVSSLQGEAGDEGEAGADGLPSDLGEAAWSVRALAAGVDLLLMPAGPQALLDSLEAAVVDGRLDVRRVNEATRSVLRLKLISEQRRNATAVPSAAVASASPASQLPRDASPGIASVASSVAEAAMDETALRRADAVIERALGDSLFTAAALAVSRNGQIVRMRGYGQVATGTGVSAERTLFDLASLTKVIATTSAVAMLVERGKMALDATVQQYVPGFQGERKEAVTILHLLTHTSGIPAGLWLYGSAQSPDEALRQVLRQRLRREPGEQVEYSDLGMILLAEAAAAAAGEPLDRFLARELFAPLGMESTMFLPPAVFRQQVVPTALRNERGFVMQGTVHDANAFRLGGVAGHAGLFSTARDLVVFGEMMLRGGTYAGAEVLMPGTVQRIVRRQPGADTRALGWDTPSDRSSAGRFFSARSYGHTGYTGTSLWI
;
A
#
# COMPACT_ATOMS: atom_id res chain seq x y z
N MET A 1 23.19 -43.33 -29.05
CA MET A 1 24.20 -42.26 -28.84
C MET A 1 23.46 -41.02 -28.37
N ASN A 2 23.78 -40.56 -27.15
CA ASN A 2 23.72 -39.21 -26.56
C ASN A 2 22.72 -38.15 -27.11
N ARG A 3 21.97 -37.37 -26.33
CA ARG A 3 21.84 -37.17 -24.87
C ARG A 3 20.56 -36.33 -24.60
N PHE A 4 19.79 -36.77 -23.61
CA PHE A 4 18.83 -36.10 -22.70
C PHE A 4 17.58 -35.32 -23.18
N PRO A 5 16.38 -35.81 -22.79
CA PRO A 5 15.17 -35.04 -22.46
C PRO A 5 15.01 -34.87 -20.93
N THR A 6 14.27 -33.87 -20.44
CA THR A 6 13.50 -33.97 -19.18
C THR A 6 12.35 -32.97 -19.16
N VAL A 7 11.13 -33.51 -19.11
CA VAL A 7 9.93 -32.89 -18.55
C VAL A 7 9.85 -33.34 -17.09
N LEU A 8 9.64 -32.44 -16.12
CA LEU A 8 8.77 -32.70 -14.98
C LEU A 8 8.37 -31.42 -14.23
N LEU A 9 7.12 -31.46 -13.79
CA LEU A 9 6.25 -30.47 -13.17
C LEU A 9 6.29 -30.61 -11.63
N LEU A 10 5.76 -29.59 -10.93
CA LEU A 10 5.08 -29.61 -9.60
C LEU A 10 5.84 -29.20 -8.31
N CYS A 11 5.30 -28.11 -7.75
CA CYS A 11 4.92 -27.85 -6.34
C CYS A 11 5.93 -27.31 -5.31
N GLY A 12 5.45 -26.27 -4.61
CA GLY A 12 6.03 -25.58 -3.45
C GLY A 12 6.75 -24.30 -3.89
N ILE A 13 6.15 -23.10 -3.85
CA ILE A 13 5.64 -22.41 -2.66
C ILE A 13 4.30 -21.73 -2.99
N THR A 14 3.19 -22.35 -2.61
CA THR A 14 2.03 -21.60 -2.10
C THR A 14 2.41 -21.11 -0.71
N ALA A 15 2.27 -19.80 -0.44
CA ALA A 15 1.98 -19.20 0.89
C ALA A 15 2.69 -17.86 1.20
N CYS A 16 2.33 -16.79 0.48
CA CYS A 16 2.12 -15.43 1.02
C CYS A 16 1.81 -14.47 -0.11
N THR A 17 0.64 -14.62 -0.71
CA THR A 17 0.14 -13.68 -1.69
C THR A 17 -0.47 -12.49 -0.97
N SER A 18 0.34 -11.64 -0.34
CA SER A 18 0.00 -10.24 -0.25
C SER A 18 0.86 -9.48 -1.26
N PRO A 19 0.27 -8.71 -2.18
CA PRO A 19 1.02 -7.71 -2.91
C PRO A 19 1.76 -6.83 -1.88
N GLU A 20 3.06 -6.56 -2.08
CA GLU A 20 3.86 -5.68 -1.19
C GLU A 20 3.20 -4.30 -0.96
N ALA A 21 2.35 -3.87 -1.91
CA ALA A 21 1.51 -2.68 -1.81
C ALA A 21 0.41 -2.79 -0.73
N THR A 22 -0.27 -3.93 -0.61
CA THR A 22 -1.32 -4.18 0.41
C THR A 22 -0.70 -4.29 1.79
N LEU A 23 0.49 -4.89 1.85
CA LEU A 23 1.28 -4.96 3.07
C LEU A 23 1.66 -3.53 3.52
N THR A 24 2.16 -2.70 2.61
CA THR A 24 2.54 -1.32 2.91
C THR A 24 1.34 -0.48 3.38
N GLU A 25 0.19 -0.63 2.74
CA GLU A 25 -1.04 0.08 3.15
C GLU A 25 -1.56 -0.37 4.52
N GLN A 26 -1.54 -1.68 4.80
CA GLN A 26 -1.88 -2.23 6.12
C GLN A 26 -0.91 -1.70 7.20
N VAL A 27 0.38 -1.63 6.89
CA VAL A 27 1.40 -1.05 7.78
C VAL A 27 1.12 0.43 8.06
N GLU A 28 0.87 1.25 7.04
CA GLU A 28 0.62 2.68 7.23
C GLU A 28 -0.68 2.95 7.98
N GLN A 29 -1.75 2.22 7.67
CA GLN A 29 -3.03 2.34 8.38
C GLN A 29 -2.87 1.99 9.86
N GLN A 30 -2.11 0.93 10.15
CA GLN A 30 -1.82 0.56 11.53
C GLN A 30 -0.95 1.62 12.20
N LEU A 31 0.16 2.03 11.59
CA LEU A 31 1.05 3.06 12.13
C LEU A 31 0.28 4.35 12.51
N LEU A 32 -0.62 4.80 11.64
CA LEU A 32 -1.45 5.99 11.85
C LEU A 32 -2.50 5.79 12.96
N SER A 33 -2.91 4.54 13.22
CA SER A 33 -3.83 4.22 14.31
C SER A 33 -3.16 4.23 15.68
N LEU A 34 -1.85 4.01 15.74
CA LEU A 34 -1.11 3.92 17.00
C LEU A 34 -0.73 5.31 17.53
N ASP A 35 -0.89 5.51 18.84
CA ASP A 35 -0.24 6.61 19.54
C ASP A 35 1.28 6.37 19.70
N LEU A 36 2.01 7.35 20.25
CA LEU A 36 3.46 7.24 20.39
C LEU A 36 3.90 6.05 21.25
N ARG A 37 3.20 5.80 22.36
CA ARG A 37 3.53 4.73 23.30
C ARG A 37 3.22 3.37 22.71
N GLU A 38 2.12 3.25 21.98
CA GLU A 38 1.74 2.06 21.22
C GLU A 38 2.74 1.75 20.09
N ARG A 39 3.29 2.78 19.41
CA ARG A 39 4.37 2.63 18.42
C ARG A 39 5.66 2.13 19.05
N LEU A 40 6.09 2.75 20.15
CA LEU A 40 7.28 2.32 20.89
C LEU A 40 7.15 0.89 21.42
N ALA A 41 5.95 0.51 21.89
CA ALA A 41 5.66 -0.86 22.31
C ALA A 41 5.77 -1.87 21.16
N GLN A 42 5.54 -1.47 19.89
CA GLN A 42 5.78 -2.37 18.75
C GLN A 42 7.25 -2.76 18.60
N LEU A 43 8.18 -1.92 19.06
CA LEU A 43 9.63 -2.09 18.88
C LEU A 43 10.26 -3.01 19.92
N ILE A 44 9.49 -3.53 20.88
CA ILE A 44 10.00 -4.33 22.00
C ILE A 44 9.42 -5.74 21.94
N VAL A 45 10.29 -6.75 21.98
CA VAL A 45 9.92 -8.16 22.18
C VAL A 45 10.36 -8.58 23.57
N VAL A 46 9.45 -9.05 24.41
CA VAL A 46 9.75 -9.44 25.79
C VAL A 46 10.10 -10.93 25.82
N GLY A 47 11.16 -11.29 26.54
CA GLY A 47 11.53 -12.67 26.82
C GLY A 47 10.48 -13.38 27.68
N PRO A 48 10.52 -14.71 27.85
CA PRO A 48 9.80 -15.34 28.95
C PRO A 48 10.34 -14.79 30.28
N GLY A 49 9.65 -13.78 30.82
CA GLY A 49 9.75 -13.41 32.23
C GLY A 49 9.13 -14.52 33.06
N GLU A 50 9.68 -14.78 34.24
CA GLU A 50 9.25 -15.87 35.13
C GLU A 50 7.71 -15.96 35.27
N SER A 51 7.22 -17.20 35.18
CA SER A 51 5.86 -17.69 35.48
C SER A 51 4.75 -17.50 34.43
N SER A 52 4.68 -18.42 33.47
CA SER A 52 3.39 -19.02 33.09
C SER A 52 3.61 -20.43 32.54
N THR A 53 3.48 -21.41 33.42
CA THR A 53 3.37 -22.83 33.09
C THR A 53 2.12 -23.07 32.24
N LEU A 54 2.30 -23.47 30.99
CA LEU A 54 1.27 -24.16 30.22
C LEU A 54 1.61 -25.65 30.19
N ASP A 55 0.77 -26.38 30.91
CA ASP A 55 0.83 -27.81 31.16
C ASP A 55 0.43 -28.61 29.91
N GLY A 56 1.09 -29.74 29.69
CA GLY A 56 0.62 -30.82 28.81
C GLY A 56 0.95 -30.73 27.31
N GLY A 57 2.12 -31.27 26.92
CA GLY A 57 2.35 -31.81 25.57
C GLY A 57 3.69 -31.45 24.94
N ARG A 58 4.77 -32.12 25.35
CA ARG A 58 6.11 -32.03 24.74
C ARG A 58 6.08 -32.31 23.24
N VAL A 59 6.73 -31.44 22.46
CA VAL A 59 7.55 -31.85 21.31
C VAL A 59 8.91 -31.16 21.46
N ALA A 60 9.90 -31.93 21.91
CA ALA A 60 11.29 -31.52 21.89
C ALA A 60 11.84 -31.75 20.48
N VAL A 61 12.08 -30.65 19.77
CA VAL A 61 13.08 -30.57 18.69
C VAL A 61 14.08 -29.52 19.16
N GLY A 62 15.36 -29.83 19.06
CA GLY A 62 16.45 -29.23 19.83
C GLY A 62 16.36 -27.70 19.99
N GLY A 63 16.27 -27.27 21.25
CA GLY A 63 16.67 -25.93 21.69
C GLY A 63 15.73 -24.77 21.37
N VAL A 64 14.41 -24.99 21.23
CA VAL A 64 13.47 -23.88 21.01
C VAL A 64 13.12 -23.16 22.31
N SER A 65 13.68 -21.96 22.52
CA SER A 65 13.23 -21.01 23.56
C SER A 65 12.18 -20.07 22.98
N ILE A 66 11.04 -19.88 23.65
CA ILE A 66 9.88 -19.12 23.14
C ILE A 66 9.69 -17.85 23.97
N SER A 67 9.55 -16.71 23.29
CA SER A 67 9.30 -15.39 23.90
C SER A 67 8.07 -14.72 23.29
N GLN A 68 7.19 -14.16 24.13
CA GLN A 68 5.96 -13.48 23.69
C GLN A 68 6.14 -11.97 23.81
N GLY A 69 5.89 -11.22 22.73
CA GLY A 69 5.79 -9.76 22.81
C GLY A 69 4.71 -9.34 23.82
N ALA A 70 4.97 -8.31 24.63
CA ALA A 70 4.00 -7.85 25.61
C ALA A 70 2.76 -7.27 24.93
N ALA A 71 1.59 -7.75 25.35
CA ALA A 71 0.34 -7.04 25.15
C ALA A 71 0.09 -6.22 26.43
N LEU A 72 0.27 -4.89 26.36
CA LEU A 72 -0.22 -3.99 27.40
C LEU A 72 -1.73 -3.85 27.19
N THR A 73 -2.49 -4.85 27.63
CA THR A 73 -3.94 -4.92 27.41
C THR A 73 -4.70 -4.14 28.47
N THR A 74 -5.54 -3.21 28.01
CA THR A 74 -6.86 -3.00 28.64
C THR A 74 -7.87 -3.84 27.84
N PRO A 75 -8.93 -4.41 28.45
CA PRO A 75 -9.82 -5.32 27.75
C PRO A 75 -10.62 -4.58 26.66
N ALA A 76 -10.66 -5.14 25.45
CA ALA A 76 -11.34 -4.54 24.32
C ALA A 76 -12.87 -4.67 24.43
N GLN A 77 -13.57 -3.55 24.31
CA GLN A 77 -15.02 -3.50 24.13
C GLN A 77 -15.41 -3.67 22.64
N PRO A 78 -16.67 -4.04 22.32
CA PRO A 78 -17.10 -4.28 20.95
C PRO A 78 -16.98 -2.99 20.12
N GLY A 79 -16.09 -3.01 19.12
CA GLY A 79 -15.77 -1.86 18.27
C GLY A 79 -14.29 -1.44 18.24
N GLN A 80 -13.37 -2.15 18.92
CA GLN A 80 -11.95 -1.79 18.92
C GLN A 80 -11.10 -2.44 17.82
N ARG A 81 -10.05 -1.68 17.46
CA ARG A 81 -9.13 -1.80 16.32
C ARG A 81 -8.39 -3.14 16.23
N VAL A 82 -8.19 -3.62 15.01
CA VAL A 82 -7.32 -4.77 14.72
C VAL A 82 -5.85 -4.35 14.89
N LEU A 83 -5.36 -4.42 16.13
CA LEU A 83 -3.93 -4.52 16.42
C LEU A 83 -3.50 -5.96 16.08
N LEU A 84 -2.42 -6.11 15.30
CA LEU A 84 -1.82 -7.42 15.09
C LEU A 84 -1.42 -8.01 16.44
N ARG A 85 -1.56 -9.32 16.58
CA ARG A 85 -1.09 -10.04 17.77
C ARG A 85 0.39 -9.73 18.00
N PRO A 86 0.87 -9.76 19.26
CA PRO A 86 2.30 -9.67 19.54
C PRO A 86 3.08 -10.74 18.76
N MET A 87 4.28 -10.38 18.30
CA MET A 87 5.16 -11.31 17.59
C MET A 87 5.77 -12.29 18.59
N VAL A 88 5.67 -13.58 18.28
CA VAL A 88 6.31 -14.66 19.04
C VAL A 88 7.66 -14.95 18.42
N VAL A 89 8.73 -14.68 19.17
CA VAL A 89 10.10 -14.91 18.70
C VAL A 89 10.64 -16.16 19.38
N GLY A 90 11.27 -17.03 18.60
CA GLY A 90 11.92 -18.22 19.14
C GLY A 90 13.31 -18.44 18.57
N GLU A 91 14.17 -19.07 19.36
CA GLU A 91 15.53 -19.42 18.92
C GLU A 91 15.59 -20.85 18.41
N ILE A 92 16.37 -21.08 17.37
CA ILE A 92 16.67 -22.41 16.85
C ILE A 92 18.19 -22.56 16.84
N ALA A 93 18.68 -23.50 17.65
CA ALA A 93 20.08 -23.89 17.64
C ALA A 93 20.28 -25.02 16.62
N LEU A 94 21.16 -24.82 15.65
CA LEU A 94 21.60 -25.89 14.76
C LEU A 94 22.71 -26.70 15.46
N PRO A 95 22.73 -28.04 15.34
CA PRO A 95 23.77 -28.85 15.94
C PRO A 95 25.13 -28.57 15.28
N ASP A 96 26.13 -28.17 16.08
CA ASP A 96 27.46 -27.70 15.64
C ASP A 96 28.23 -28.65 14.71
N ARG A 97 27.88 -29.95 14.69
CA ARG A 97 28.60 -30.99 13.95
C ARG A 97 28.06 -31.30 12.55
N GLU A 98 26.81 -30.98 12.24
CA GLU A 98 26.18 -31.47 10.99
C GLU A 98 26.40 -30.54 9.79
N VAL A 99 26.52 -29.21 9.97
CA VAL A 99 26.66 -28.27 8.84
C VAL A 99 28.02 -28.39 8.12
N GLY A 100 29.05 -28.86 8.81
CA GLY A 100 30.40 -29.00 8.26
C GLY A 100 30.57 -30.20 7.33
N ASP A 101 29.91 -31.33 7.67
CA ASP A 101 30.13 -32.65 7.07
C ASP A 101 28.90 -33.18 6.29
N ALA A 102 27.72 -32.55 6.41
CA ALA A 102 26.52 -32.93 5.69
C ALA A 102 26.44 -32.32 4.29
N SER A 103 25.81 -33.05 3.37
CA SER A 103 25.53 -32.56 2.02
C SER A 103 24.54 -31.38 2.02
N PRO A 104 24.54 -30.53 0.99
CA PRO A 104 23.54 -29.46 0.82
C PRO A 104 22.08 -29.92 0.96
N GLY A 105 21.78 -31.16 0.56
CA GLY A 105 20.44 -31.75 0.69
C GLY A 105 20.07 -32.08 2.14
N GLU A 106 20.98 -32.69 2.88
CA GLU A 106 20.80 -33.03 4.31
C GLU A 106 20.66 -31.76 5.16
N ILE A 107 21.49 -30.74 4.88
CA ILE A 107 21.40 -29.43 5.53
C ILE A 107 20.02 -28.81 5.26
N ARG A 108 19.55 -28.82 4.00
CA ARG A 108 18.21 -28.29 3.67
C ARG A 108 17.10 -29.04 4.39
N GLU A 109 17.17 -30.37 4.47
CA GLU A 109 16.16 -31.20 5.13
C GLU A 109 16.09 -30.97 6.65
N MET A 110 17.24 -30.96 7.34
CA MET A 110 17.32 -30.64 8.77
C MET A 110 16.73 -29.26 9.05
N THR A 111 17.13 -28.27 8.27
CA THR A 111 16.75 -26.88 8.49
C THR A 111 15.25 -26.64 8.17
N THR A 112 14.72 -27.32 7.15
CA THR A 112 13.28 -27.35 6.84
C THR A 112 12.48 -27.98 7.97
N THR A 113 13.00 -29.07 8.57
CA THR A 113 12.34 -29.77 9.68
C THR A 113 12.28 -28.90 10.93
N ALA A 114 13.37 -28.23 11.28
CA ALA A 114 13.40 -27.29 12.41
C ALA A 114 12.38 -26.15 12.26
N ALA A 115 12.29 -25.55 11.07
CA ALA A 115 11.31 -24.48 10.82
C ALA A 115 9.85 -24.96 10.82
N ARG A 116 9.56 -26.19 10.35
CA ARG A 116 8.21 -26.77 10.49
C ARG A 116 7.79 -26.93 11.95
N VAL A 117 8.72 -27.33 12.81
CA VAL A 117 8.45 -27.47 14.25
C VAL A 117 8.25 -26.12 14.91
N ALA A 118 9.04 -25.12 14.53
CA ALA A 118 8.87 -23.76 15.02
C ALA A 118 7.47 -23.19 14.67
N LEU A 119 7.00 -23.42 13.44
CA LEU A 119 5.65 -23.04 13.04
C LEU A 119 4.57 -23.79 13.81
N ALA A 120 4.71 -25.10 13.98
CA ALA A 120 3.77 -25.90 14.78
C ALA A 120 3.70 -25.42 16.24
N SER A 121 4.74 -24.75 16.72
CA SER A 121 4.85 -24.15 18.05
C SER A 121 4.40 -22.67 18.10
N GLY A 122 3.90 -22.13 16.98
CA GLY A 122 3.35 -20.76 16.92
C GLY A 122 4.39 -19.64 16.85
N ILE A 123 5.64 -19.95 16.44
CA ILE A 123 6.73 -18.97 16.30
C ILE A 123 6.56 -18.15 15.00
N ASP A 124 6.61 -16.83 15.13
CA ASP A 124 6.49 -15.86 14.03
C ASP A 124 7.83 -15.53 13.39
N LEU A 125 8.86 -15.39 14.22
CA LEU A 125 10.24 -15.06 13.85
C LEU A 125 11.18 -16.04 14.54
N ALA A 126 11.85 -16.86 13.75
CA ALA A 126 12.86 -17.80 14.23
C ALA A 126 14.25 -17.18 14.11
N ILE A 127 14.93 -17.00 15.24
CA ILE A 127 16.33 -16.57 15.28
C ILE A 127 17.21 -17.81 15.18
N ILE A 128 18.02 -17.87 14.14
CA ILE A 128 19.04 -18.91 14.01
C ILE A 128 20.37 -18.34 14.43
N ARG A 129 20.92 -19.01 15.43
CA ARG A 129 22.32 -18.88 15.79
C ARG A 129 23.09 -19.68 14.77
N MET A 130 23.87 -18.99 13.96
CA MET A 130 24.79 -19.66 13.08
C MET A 130 25.83 -20.34 13.96
N PRO A 131 26.01 -21.67 13.89
CA PRO A 131 27.03 -22.34 14.66
C PRO A 131 28.36 -21.66 14.34
N ASP A 132 29.21 -21.48 15.35
CA ASP A 132 30.56 -20.94 15.15
C ASP A 132 31.27 -21.93 14.22
N VAL A 133 31.22 -21.66 12.89
CA VAL A 133 31.81 -22.53 11.86
C VAL A 133 33.30 -22.43 12.03
N ASN A 134 33.80 -23.17 13.01
CA ASN A 134 35.09 -23.12 13.67
C ASN A 134 36.08 -22.18 12.96
N PHE A 135 35.94 -20.87 13.23
CA PHE A 135 36.82 -19.83 12.66
C PHE A 135 38.25 -19.95 13.22
N ALA A 136 38.44 -20.81 14.22
CA ALA A 136 39.72 -21.27 14.72
C ALA A 136 40.17 -22.54 13.95
N GLY A 137 40.85 -22.34 12.82
CA GLY A 137 41.90 -23.27 12.41
C GLY A 137 41.59 -24.27 11.30
N ARG A 138 41.11 -23.83 10.13
CA ARG A 138 41.52 -24.44 8.84
C ARG A 138 41.75 -23.38 7.78
N GLN A 139 43.02 -23.14 7.46
CA GLN A 139 43.47 -22.53 6.21
C GLN A 139 43.16 -23.46 5.03
N ARG A 140 41.90 -23.74 4.76
CA ARG A 140 41.50 -24.32 3.48
C ARG A 140 40.70 -23.29 2.72
N ALA A 141 41.37 -22.75 1.71
CA ALA A 141 40.73 -22.22 0.52
C ALA A 141 39.92 -23.36 -0.14
N GLU A 142 38.74 -23.65 0.40
CA GLU A 142 37.75 -24.45 -0.30
C GLU A 142 37.05 -23.54 -1.30
N GLN A 143 37.02 -23.99 -2.55
CA GLN A 143 36.80 -23.22 -3.78
C GLN A 143 35.35 -22.77 -3.99
N GLU A 144 34.52 -22.81 -2.94
CA GLU A 144 33.16 -22.29 -2.92
C GLU A 144 33.04 -21.24 -1.80
N PRO A 145 32.60 -20.01 -2.10
CA PRO A 145 32.39 -18.98 -1.08
C PRO A 145 31.48 -19.50 0.03
N LEU A 146 31.84 -19.28 1.30
CA LEU A 146 31.04 -19.69 2.47
C LEU A 146 29.57 -19.26 2.37
N GLY A 147 29.29 -18.11 1.74
CA GLY A 147 27.93 -17.65 1.46
C GLY A 147 27.12 -18.58 0.54
N GLU A 148 27.76 -19.31 -0.38
CA GLU A 148 27.11 -20.29 -1.27
C GLU A 148 26.79 -21.61 -0.55
N ARG A 149 27.67 -22.05 0.36
CA ARG A 149 27.42 -23.23 1.22
C ARG A 149 26.24 -23.03 2.18
N LEU A 150 25.90 -21.78 2.50
CA LEU A 150 24.77 -21.42 3.37
C LEU A 150 23.44 -21.26 2.62
N ASN A 151 23.46 -21.22 1.28
CA ASN A 151 22.24 -21.14 0.47
C ASN A 151 21.20 -22.22 0.83
N PRO A 152 21.57 -23.51 1.04
CA PRO A 152 20.62 -24.54 1.40
C PRO A 152 20.01 -24.35 2.80
N VAL A 153 20.77 -23.77 3.74
CA VAL A 153 20.30 -23.39 5.09
C VAL A 153 19.21 -22.34 4.94
N PHE A 154 19.50 -21.24 4.24
CA PHE A 154 18.55 -20.14 4.07
C PHE A 154 17.31 -20.56 3.29
N ALA A 155 17.47 -21.33 2.22
CA ALA A 155 16.37 -21.82 1.41
C ALA A 155 15.40 -22.70 2.21
N GLY A 156 15.90 -23.69 2.98
CA GLY A 156 15.04 -24.60 3.75
C GLY A 156 14.15 -23.89 4.78
N LEU A 157 14.64 -22.79 5.36
CA LEU A 157 13.93 -22.01 6.38
C LEU A 157 12.90 -21.06 5.80
N VAL A 158 13.28 -20.36 4.72
CA VAL A 158 12.39 -19.45 4.01
C VAL A 158 11.22 -20.23 3.42
N ASP A 159 11.48 -21.42 2.88
CA ASP A 159 10.48 -22.33 2.33
C ASP A 159 9.52 -22.87 3.39
N ALA A 160 9.99 -23.06 4.62
CA ALA A 160 9.22 -23.72 5.67
C ALA A 160 8.13 -22.82 6.27
N GLY A 161 8.24 -21.49 6.16
CA GLY A 161 7.16 -20.54 6.47
C GLY A 161 7.30 -19.62 7.70
N PRO A 162 8.14 -19.84 8.74
CA PRO A 162 8.39 -18.78 9.72
C PRO A 162 9.27 -17.68 9.07
N LEU A 163 9.27 -16.48 9.66
CA LEU A 163 10.25 -15.47 9.26
C LEU A 163 11.60 -15.85 9.83
N LEU A 164 12.66 -15.77 9.02
CA LEU A 164 14.01 -16.07 9.47
C LEU A 164 14.71 -14.79 9.93
N ALA A 165 15.26 -14.83 11.13
CA ALA A 165 16.29 -13.92 11.60
C ALA A 165 17.62 -14.65 11.69
N MET A 166 18.71 -13.97 11.29
CA MET A 166 20.06 -14.49 11.44
C MET A 166 20.81 -13.71 12.51
N GLU A 167 21.36 -14.41 13.49
CA GLU A 167 22.28 -13.81 14.46
C GLU A 167 23.72 -13.98 13.97
N ILE A 168 24.37 -12.85 13.69
CA ILE A 168 25.74 -12.82 13.20
C ILE A 168 26.66 -12.73 14.42
N LEU A 169 27.63 -13.65 14.53
CA LEU A 169 28.63 -13.70 15.60
C LEU A 169 28.02 -13.94 17.01
N ALA A 170 27.02 -14.83 17.09
CA ALA A 170 26.21 -15.10 18.28
C ALA A 170 26.97 -15.62 19.52
N ASP A 171 28.14 -16.24 19.33
CA ASP A 171 28.90 -16.93 20.39
C ASP A 171 30.13 -16.14 20.87
N ARG A 172 30.16 -14.83 20.60
CA ARG A 172 31.27 -13.94 20.95
C ARG A 172 30.96 -13.13 22.20
N ASP A 173 32.00 -12.78 22.95
CA ASP A 173 31.84 -11.87 24.08
C ASP A 173 31.39 -10.50 23.54
N PRO A 174 30.24 -9.95 24.00
CA PRO A 174 29.83 -8.58 23.72
C PRO A 174 30.97 -7.55 23.75
N ALA A 175 31.92 -7.68 24.68
CA ALA A 175 33.02 -6.71 24.86
C ALA A 175 34.14 -6.85 23.83
N GLU A 176 34.14 -7.92 23.04
CA GLU A 176 35.24 -8.28 22.16
C GLU A 176 35.41 -7.23 21.04
N THR A 177 36.61 -6.67 20.97
CA THR A 177 37.04 -5.85 19.84
C THR A 177 37.73 -6.75 18.83
N LEU A 178 37.18 -6.83 17.62
CA LEU A 178 37.69 -7.69 16.56
C LEU A 178 38.60 -6.88 15.63
N PRO A 179 39.92 -7.18 15.57
CA PRO A 179 40.89 -6.40 14.79
C PRO A 179 40.94 -6.86 13.31
N TRP A 180 39.79 -7.15 12.71
CA TRP A 180 39.71 -7.66 11.34
C TRP A 180 39.94 -6.56 10.32
N ASP A 181 40.64 -6.84 9.23
CA ASP A 181 40.76 -5.89 8.13
C ASP A 181 39.43 -5.81 7.33
N LEU A 182 39.15 -4.64 6.74
CA LEU A 182 37.90 -4.39 6.01
C LEU A 182 37.73 -5.34 4.82
N ALA A 183 38.82 -5.74 4.16
CA ALA A 183 38.77 -6.63 3.00
C ALA A 183 38.31 -8.05 3.40
N ARG A 184 38.76 -8.54 4.55
CA ARG A 184 38.31 -9.79 5.15
C ARG A 184 36.83 -9.72 5.52
N ILE A 185 36.41 -8.60 6.13
CA ILE A 185 35.01 -8.39 6.53
C ILE A 185 34.09 -8.40 5.30
N GLN A 186 34.49 -7.69 4.25
CA GLN A 186 33.74 -7.65 2.99
C GLN A 186 33.70 -9.02 2.30
N ALA A 187 34.83 -9.74 2.27
CA ALA A 187 34.93 -11.05 1.60
C ALA A 187 34.15 -12.17 2.31
N ARG A 188 33.92 -12.06 3.63
CA ARG A 188 33.29 -13.12 4.43
C ARG A 188 31.92 -12.69 4.95
N GLU A 189 31.87 -11.75 5.87
CA GLU A 189 30.64 -11.26 6.50
C GLU A 189 29.77 -10.55 5.46
N GLY A 190 30.37 -9.73 4.59
CA GLY A 190 29.69 -9.10 3.46
C GLY A 190 29.11 -10.12 2.48
N ALA A 191 29.80 -11.24 2.24
CA ALA A 191 29.29 -12.33 1.38
C ALA A 191 28.13 -13.09 2.04
N ILE A 192 28.16 -13.30 3.35
CA ILE A 192 27.07 -13.91 4.12
C ILE A 192 25.86 -12.96 4.14
N ILE A 193 26.06 -11.67 4.40
CA ILE A 193 25.03 -10.64 4.38
C ILE A 193 24.38 -10.55 3.00
N ALA A 194 25.18 -10.53 1.93
CA ALA A 194 24.67 -10.51 0.57
C ALA A 194 23.92 -11.80 0.20
N SER A 195 24.36 -12.95 0.72
CA SER A 195 23.67 -14.24 0.52
C SER A 195 22.32 -14.27 1.26
N ALA A 196 22.31 -13.84 2.52
CA ALA A 196 21.11 -13.65 3.33
C ALA A 196 20.10 -12.70 2.67
N ALA A 197 20.57 -11.58 2.11
CA ALA A 197 19.74 -10.63 1.37
C ALA A 197 19.07 -11.29 0.15
N ARG A 198 19.86 -12.02 -0.67
CA ARG A 198 19.33 -12.74 -1.84
C ARG A 198 18.34 -13.85 -1.46
N ALA A 199 18.53 -14.49 -0.31
CA ALA A 199 17.65 -15.55 0.16
C ALA A 199 16.34 -15.03 0.78
N GLY A 200 16.19 -13.72 0.99
CA GLY A 200 14.97 -13.14 1.56
C GLY A 200 14.85 -13.33 3.08
N ILE A 201 15.98 -13.32 3.80
CA ILE A 201 15.99 -13.26 5.27
C ILE A 201 15.27 -11.98 5.73
N ALA A 202 14.45 -12.06 6.76
CA ALA A 202 13.56 -10.98 7.17
C ALA A 202 14.18 -10.04 8.22
N ALA A 203 15.11 -10.55 9.03
CA ALA A 203 15.78 -9.77 10.06
C ALA A 203 17.25 -10.19 10.29
N MET A 204 18.05 -9.26 10.77
CA MET A 204 19.42 -9.50 11.25
C MET A 204 19.53 -9.11 12.72
N VAL A 205 20.02 -10.02 13.55
CA VAL A 205 20.32 -9.76 14.96
C VAL A 205 21.80 -9.42 15.07
N GLN A 206 22.09 -8.18 15.50
CA GLN A 206 23.46 -7.71 15.71
C GLN A 206 23.93 -8.02 17.12
N ALA A 207 25.07 -8.70 17.22
CA ALA A 207 25.83 -8.78 18.46
C ALA A 207 26.45 -7.41 18.79
N PRO A 208 26.53 -7.00 20.07
CA PRO A 208 27.08 -5.72 20.50
C PRO A 208 28.62 -5.64 20.44
N LEU A 209 29.23 -6.17 19.38
CA LEU A 209 30.69 -6.25 19.18
C LEU A 209 31.28 -4.94 18.68
N ARG A 210 32.59 -4.74 18.88
CA ARG A 210 33.34 -3.61 18.31
C ARG A 210 34.16 -4.08 17.10
N ILE A 211 33.93 -3.45 15.95
CA ILE A 211 34.70 -3.75 14.72
C ILE A 211 35.15 -2.42 14.08
N PRO A 212 36.20 -1.77 14.63
CA PRO A 212 36.60 -0.43 14.19
C PRO A 212 36.96 -0.33 12.71
N ALA A 213 37.48 -1.40 12.12
CA ALA A 213 37.76 -1.44 10.69
C ALA A 213 36.51 -1.36 9.80
N LEU A 214 35.34 -1.74 10.34
CA LEU A 214 34.05 -1.66 9.66
C LEU A 214 33.39 -0.31 9.87
N THR A 215 33.38 0.18 11.10
CA THR A 215 32.60 1.36 11.50
C THR A 215 33.41 2.67 11.42
N GLY A 216 34.74 2.59 11.44
CA GLY A 216 35.62 3.75 11.57
C GLY A 216 35.57 4.42 12.94
N ASP A 217 34.84 3.84 13.90
CA ASP A 217 34.69 4.28 15.28
C ASP A 217 34.88 3.08 16.24
N SER A 218 35.06 3.34 17.53
CA SER A 218 35.13 2.29 18.55
C SER A 218 33.75 1.89 19.09
N LEU A 219 32.67 2.37 18.46
CA LEU A 219 31.32 2.12 18.93
C LEU A 219 30.92 0.68 18.62
N PRO A 220 30.22 0.01 19.55
CA PRO A 220 29.57 -1.25 19.25
C PRO A 220 28.62 -1.15 18.06
N LEU A 221 28.54 -2.20 17.24
CA LEU A 221 27.73 -2.24 16.01
C LEU A 221 26.29 -1.71 16.18
N PRO A 222 25.53 -2.08 17.23
CA PRO A 222 24.13 -1.65 17.35
C PRO A 222 23.96 -0.15 17.57
N ILE A 223 24.97 0.53 18.11
CA ILE A 223 24.92 1.98 18.39
C ILE A 223 25.82 2.80 17.46
N SER A 224 26.46 2.17 16.47
CA SER A 224 27.25 2.85 15.44
C SER A 224 26.39 3.15 14.21
N PRO A 225 26.14 4.42 13.86
CA PRO A 225 25.48 4.78 12.61
C PRO A 225 26.22 4.28 11.37
N ALA A 226 27.56 4.15 11.44
CA ALA A 226 28.38 3.64 10.35
C ALA A 226 28.12 2.15 10.11
N ALA A 227 27.93 1.35 11.17
CA ALA A 227 27.52 -0.05 11.03
C ALA A 227 26.15 -0.19 10.32
N GLN A 228 25.20 0.69 10.64
CA GLN A 228 23.88 0.66 10.00
C GLN A 228 23.94 1.12 8.53
N ALA A 229 24.79 2.10 8.23
CA ALA A 229 25.05 2.53 6.86
C ALA A 229 25.70 1.40 6.03
N PHE A 230 26.65 0.65 6.60
CA PHE A 230 27.27 -0.50 5.94
C PHE A 230 26.22 -1.56 5.54
N LEU A 231 25.31 -1.90 6.45
CA LEU A 231 24.24 -2.86 6.14
C LEU A 231 23.29 -2.35 5.05
N ARG A 232 22.74 -1.15 5.22
CA ARG A 232 21.65 -0.65 4.37
C ARG A 232 22.14 -0.04 3.05
N ARG A 233 23.18 0.78 3.08
CA ARG A 233 23.67 1.53 1.92
C ARG A 233 24.62 0.69 1.06
N ASP A 234 25.59 0.03 1.68
CA ASP A 234 26.68 -0.62 0.93
C ASP A 234 26.28 -2.02 0.46
N HIS A 235 25.33 -2.66 1.15
CA HIS A 235 24.83 -4.00 0.82
C HIS A 235 23.33 -4.05 0.49
N GLY A 236 22.65 -2.91 0.41
CA GLY A 236 21.26 -2.81 -0.06
C GLY A 236 20.23 -3.53 0.82
N TRP A 237 20.52 -3.73 2.10
CA TRP A 237 19.62 -4.42 3.02
C TRP A 237 18.43 -3.55 3.42
N ASP A 238 17.21 -4.05 3.20
CA ASP A 238 15.94 -3.37 3.52
C ASP A 238 15.13 -4.05 4.64
N GLY A 239 15.68 -5.11 5.26
CA GLY A 239 15.05 -5.86 6.35
C GLY A 239 15.18 -5.21 7.73
N VAL A 240 14.65 -5.89 8.74
CA VAL A 240 14.66 -5.43 10.15
C VAL A 240 16.04 -5.66 10.77
N VAL A 241 16.60 -4.61 11.39
CA VAL A 241 17.78 -4.75 12.24
C VAL A 241 17.33 -4.87 13.70
N ALA A 242 17.73 -5.95 14.36
CA ALA A 242 17.37 -6.26 15.73
C ALA A 242 18.61 -6.36 16.62
N VAL A 243 18.45 -6.09 17.92
CA VAL A 243 19.51 -6.26 18.92
C VAL A 243 18.95 -6.90 20.18
N ARG A 244 19.73 -7.77 20.82
CA ARG A 244 19.43 -8.23 22.18
C ARG A 244 19.74 -7.11 23.16
N VAL A 245 18.73 -6.73 23.92
CA VAL A 245 18.88 -5.75 25.00
C VAL A 245 19.53 -6.48 26.17
N SER A 246 20.84 -6.30 26.33
CA SER A 246 21.59 -6.86 27.46
C SER A 246 22.04 -5.72 28.37
N PRO A 247 22.07 -5.91 29.70
CA PRO A 247 22.70 -4.97 30.61
C PRO A 247 24.16 -4.77 30.18
N VAL A 248 24.58 -3.52 30.04
CA VAL A 248 25.95 -3.11 29.69
C VAL A 248 26.92 -3.33 30.86
N SER A 249 26.73 -4.38 31.66
CA SER A 249 27.71 -4.79 32.69
C SER A 249 28.83 -5.65 32.11
N SER A 250 28.63 -6.28 30.94
CA SER A 250 29.64 -7.15 30.31
C SER A 250 30.52 -6.47 29.27
N LEU A 251 30.26 -5.21 28.86
CA LEU A 251 31.13 -4.45 27.94
C LEU A 251 32.35 -3.80 28.62
N GLN A 252 32.58 -4.14 29.89
CA GLN A 252 33.76 -3.76 30.68
C GLN A 252 35.01 -4.41 30.07
N GLY A 253 35.64 -3.73 29.11
CA GLY A 253 37.09 -3.72 29.09
C GLY A 253 37.51 -2.95 30.35
N GLU A 254 38.35 -3.57 31.18
CA GLU A 254 38.90 -3.01 32.43
C GLU A 254 39.11 -1.49 32.34
N ALA A 255 38.16 -0.70 32.86
CA ALA A 255 38.37 0.71 33.13
C ALA A 255 38.60 0.82 34.63
N GLY A 256 39.79 1.30 34.97
CA GLY A 256 40.13 1.70 36.32
C GLY A 256 39.10 2.66 36.88
N ASP A 257 39.04 2.64 38.21
CA ASP A 257 38.25 3.51 39.07
C ASP A 257 38.20 4.97 38.58
N GLU A 258 37.05 5.61 38.82
CA GLU A 258 36.76 7.04 38.66
C GLU A 258 36.23 7.52 37.28
N GLY A 259 34.90 7.60 37.19
CA GLY A 259 34.20 8.87 37.00
C GLY A 259 34.40 9.73 35.75
N GLU A 260 35.20 9.35 34.76
CA GLU A 260 35.36 10.09 33.50
C GLU A 260 34.81 9.30 32.30
N ALA A 261 34.12 10.00 31.40
CA ALA A 261 33.71 9.45 30.11
C ALA A 261 34.94 8.86 29.41
N GLY A 262 34.86 7.60 28.97
CA GLY A 262 35.97 6.93 28.27
C GLY A 262 36.40 7.73 27.02
N ALA A 263 37.56 7.42 26.47
CA ALA A 263 38.19 8.14 25.33
C ALA A 263 37.27 8.36 24.10
N ASP A 264 36.16 7.62 24.01
CA ASP A 264 35.13 7.73 22.96
C ASP A 264 33.93 8.64 23.35
N GLY A 265 34.01 9.36 24.49
CA GLY A 265 32.95 10.25 24.98
C GLY A 265 31.70 9.54 25.52
N LEU A 266 31.79 8.24 25.81
CA LEU A 266 30.67 7.45 26.35
C LEU A 266 30.77 7.36 27.88
N PRO A 267 29.64 7.52 28.61
CA PRO A 267 29.56 7.21 30.04
C PRO A 267 29.96 5.75 30.28
N SER A 268 30.67 5.49 31.38
CA SER A 268 31.16 4.17 31.77
C SER A 268 30.03 3.17 32.10
N ASP A 269 28.80 3.63 32.28
CA ASP A 269 27.61 2.88 32.67
C ASP A 269 26.37 3.26 31.84
N LEU A 270 26.39 2.99 30.53
CA LEU A 270 25.17 3.12 29.72
C LEU A 270 24.13 2.08 30.14
N GLY A 271 23.24 2.43 31.06
CA GLY A 271 22.10 1.60 31.44
C GLY A 271 21.25 1.17 30.24
N GLU A 272 20.48 0.09 30.40
CA GLU A 272 19.66 -0.56 29.37
C GLU A 272 18.83 0.43 28.51
N ALA A 273 18.23 1.42 29.18
CA ALA A 273 17.45 2.47 28.53
C ALA A 273 18.30 3.39 27.64
N ALA A 274 19.44 3.87 28.14
CA ALA A 274 20.30 4.77 27.39
C ALA A 274 20.93 4.07 26.17
N TRP A 275 21.28 2.78 26.33
CA TRP A 275 21.73 1.93 25.24
C TRP A 275 20.66 1.79 24.14
N SER A 276 19.44 1.47 24.55
CA SER A 276 18.31 1.26 23.63
C SER A 276 17.93 2.53 22.86
N VAL A 277 17.95 3.70 23.51
CA VAL A 277 17.75 5.00 22.85
C VAL A 277 18.80 5.22 21.76
N ARG A 278 20.08 4.97 22.07
CA ARG A 278 21.17 5.13 21.10
C ARG A 278 21.08 4.12 19.95
N ALA A 279 20.70 2.88 20.23
CA ALA A 279 20.53 1.85 19.21
C ALA A 279 19.42 2.22 18.22
N LEU A 280 18.25 2.64 18.73
CA LEU A 280 17.16 3.12 17.88
C LEU A 280 17.58 4.35 17.05
N ALA A 281 18.25 5.32 17.68
CA ALA A 281 18.75 6.51 16.99
C ALA A 281 19.79 6.18 15.91
N ALA A 282 20.61 5.15 16.11
CA ALA A 282 21.61 4.71 15.14
C ALA A 282 21.02 4.00 13.92
N GLY A 283 19.81 3.42 14.04
CA GLY A 283 19.12 2.74 12.92
C GLY A 283 18.63 1.32 13.21
N VAL A 284 18.72 0.85 14.46
CA VAL A 284 18.12 -0.43 14.92
C VAL A 284 16.61 -0.30 14.97
N ASP A 285 15.88 -1.32 14.51
CA ASP A 285 14.41 -1.30 14.40
C ASP A 285 13.70 -2.07 15.54
N LEU A 286 14.34 -3.12 16.10
CA LEU A 286 13.71 -4.04 17.04
C LEU A 286 14.61 -4.36 18.24
N LEU A 287 14.05 -4.25 19.45
CA LEU A 287 14.71 -4.49 20.73
C LEU A 287 14.23 -5.83 21.31
N LEU A 288 15.14 -6.78 21.49
CA LEU A 288 14.83 -8.14 21.91
C LEU A 288 15.19 -8.37 23.37
N MET A 289 14.24 -8.88 24.14
CA MET A 289 14.37 -9.38 25.52
C MET A 289 14.99 -8.39 26.52
N PRO A 290 14.43 -7.17 26.68
CA PRO A 290 14.85 -6.27 27.75
C PRO A 290 14.58 -6.88 29.13
N ALA A 291 15.42 -6.58 30.12
CA ALA A 291 15.21 -7.03 31.50
C ALA A 291 14.03 -6.28 32.16
N GLY A 292 13.83 -5.01 31.78
CA GLY A 292 12.78 -4.14 32.32
C GLY A 292 11.93 -3.50 31.23
N PRO A 293 11.05 -4.24 30.52
CA PRO A 293 10.33 -3.74 29.34
C PRO A 293 9.48 -2.49 29.62
N GLN A 294 8.84 -2.41 30.79
CA GLN A 294 8.01 -1.26 31.15
C GLN A 294 8.84 -0.01 31.44
N ALA A 295 9.92 -0.16 32.22
CA ALA A 295 10.85 0.92 32.52
C ALA A 295 11.59 1.41 31.26
N LEU A 296 11.90 0.48 30.34
CA LEU A 296 12.45 0.80 29.04
C LEU A 296 11.45 1.61 28.20
N LEU A 297 10.19 1.20 28.12
CA LEU A 297 9.15 1.93 27.37
C LEU A 297 8.97 3.35 27.88
N ASP A 298 8.90 3.54 29.20
CA ASP A 298 8.81 4.88 29.83
C ASP A 298 10.04 5.74 29.50
N SER A 299 11.24 5.13 29.46
CA SER A 299 12.47 5.83 29.12
C SER A 299 12.56 6.21 27.64
N LEU A 300 12.04 5.37 26.74
CA LEU A 300 11.97 5.67 25.31
C LEU A 300 10.98 6.79 25.02
N GLU A 301 9.82 6.80 25.69
CA GLU A 301 8.83 7.86 25.55
C GLU A 301 9.41 9.20 26.02
N ALA A 302 10.08 9.21 27.18
CA ALA A 302 10.78 10.40 27.68
C ALA A 302 11.85 10.90 26.69
N ALA A 303 12.60 9.99 26.07
CA ALA A 303 13.63 10.33 25.07
C ALA A 303 13.04 10.94 23.79
N VAL A 304 11.80 10.60 23.41
CA VAL A 304 11.12 11.26 22.29
C VAL A 304 10.64 12.66 22.70
N VAL A 305 10.09 12.80 23.90
CA VAL A 305 9.58 14.08 24.41
C VAL A 305 10.69 15.10 24.59
N ASP A 306 11.87 14.68 25.05
CA ASP A 306 13.02 15.57 25.26
C ASP A 306 13.94 15.71 24.02
N GLY A 307 13.61 15.02 22.92
CA GLY A 307 14.28 15.16 21.62
C GLY A 307 15.56 14.32 21.46
N ARG A 308 15.91 13.45 22.42
CA ARG A 308 17.03 12.50 22.27
C ARG A 308 16.75 11.39 21.24
N LEU A 309 15.48 11.11 20.94
CA LEU A 309 15.04 10.17 19.92
C LEU A 309 14.02 10.82 18.99
N ASP A 310 14.34 10.93 17.70
CA ASP A 310 13.42 11.53 16.71
C ASP A 310 12.18 10.63 16.50
N VAL A 311 10.99 11.21 16.61
CA VAL A 311 9.72 10.53 16.32
C VAL A 311 9.66 9.98 14.89
N ARG A 312 10.37 10.59 13.93
CA ARG A 312 10.50 10.07 12.56
C ARG A 312 11.19 8.71 12.55
N ARG A 313 12.27 8.57 13.33
CA ARG A 313 13.00 7.31 13.48
C ARG A 313 12.13 6.23 14.14
N VAL A 314 11.32 6.62 15.14
CA VAL A 314 10.33 5.71 15.77
C VAL A 314 9.30 5.24 14.74
N ASN A 315 8.78 6.13 13.90
CA ASN A 315 7.82 5.76 12.86
C ASN A 315 8.42 4.83 11.79
N GLU A 316 9.69 5.06 11.41
CA GLU A 316 10.42 4.18 10.49
C GLU A 316 10.63 2.78 11.06
N ALA A 317 11.12 2.68 12.30
CA ALA A 317 11.30 1.40 12.99
C ALA A 317 9.94 0.67 13.13
N THR A 318 8.89 1.40 13.50
CA THR A 318 7.54 0.84 13.67
C THR A 318 6.99 0.30 12.35
N ARG A 319 7.20 1.03 11.25
CA ARG A 319 6.83 0.59 9.90
C ARG A 319 7.53 -0.73 9.53
N SER A 320 8.84 -0.82 9.77
CA SER A 320 9.61 -2.05 9.51
C SER A 320 9.09 -3.23 10.32
N VAL A 321 8.78 -3.04 11.60
CA VAL A 321 8.27 -4.10 12.49
C VAL A 321 6.83 -4.50 12.15
N LEU A 322 5.94 -3.55 11.83
CA LEU A 322 4.58 -3.86 11.39
C LEU A 322 4.59 -4.63 10.05
N ARG A 323 5.49 -4.28 9.13
CA ARG A 323 5.71 -5.02 7.88
C ARG A 323 6.08 -6.46 8.18
N LEU A 324 7.03 -6.67 9.10
CA LEU A 324 7.46 -7.99 9.57
C LEU A 324 6.27 -8.79 10.15
N LYS A 325 5.49 -8.20 11.06
CA LYS A 325 4.33 -8.86 11.70
C LYS A 325 3.26 -9.30 10.69
N LEU A 326 2.95 -8.44 9.72
CA LEU A 326 1.95 -8.75 8.68
C LEU A 326 2.42 -9.87 7.74
N ILE A 327 3.70 -9.88 7.33
CA ILE A 327 4.23 -10.99 6.53
C ILE A 327 4.12 -12.29 7.32
N SER A 328 4.44 -12.26 8.63
CA SER A 328 4.32 -13.44 9.49
C SER A 328 2.89 -13.97 9.57
N GLU A 329 1.91 -13.08 9.77
CA GLU A 329 0.49 -13.45 9.78
C GLU A 329 0.02 -14.08 8.48
N GLN A 330 0.46 -13.54 7.34
CA GLN A 330 0.12 -14.10 6.04
C GLN A 330 0.72 -15.49 5.86
N ARG A 331 1.95 -15.73 6.35
CA ARG A 331 2.63 -17.04 6.22
C ARG A 331 1.93 -18.09 7.05
N ARG A 332 1.46 -17.71 8.24
CA ARG A 332 0.61 -18.56 9.09
C ARG A 332 -0.74 -18.88 8.47
N ASN A 333 -1.43 -17.87 7.91
CA ASN A 333 -2.73 -18.10 7.29
C ASN A 333 -2.65 -19.01 6.06
N ALA A 334 -1.57 -18.94 5.30
CA ALA A 334 -1.40 -19.77 4.12
C ALA A 334 -0.84 -21.18 4.41
N THR A 335 -0.32 -21.43 5.62
CA THR A 335 -0.01 -22.78 6.13
C THR A 335 -1.20 -23.42 6.86
N ALA A 336 -2.21 -22.64 7.24
CA ALA A 336 -3.47 -23.10 7.85
C ALA A 336 -4.54 -23.42 6.78
N VAL A 337 -4.46 -24.60 6.15
CA VAL A 337 -5.59 -25.18 5.39
C VAL A 337 -6.46 -26.04 6.32
N PRO A 338 -7.78 -25.78 6.44
CA PRO A 338 -8.71 -26.78 6.96
C PRO A 338 -9.21 -27.70 5.83
N SER A 339 -9.06 -28.99 6.05
CA SER A 339 -9.77 -30.06 5.34
C SER A 339 -11.28 -30.00 5.63
N ALA A 340 -12.12 -29.82 4.60
CA ALA A 340 -13.52 -30.27 4.46
C ALA A 340 -14.27 -29.39 3.44
N ALA A 341 -15.20 -29.83 2.61
CA ALA A 341 -15.63 -31.12 2.13
C ALA A 341 -16.60 -30.80 0.96
N VAL A 342 -16.58 -31.67 -0.04
CA VAL A 342 -17.58 -31.76 -1.10
C VAL A 342 -18.98 -31.90 -0.47
N ALA A 343 -19.91 -31.00 -0.78
CA ALA A 343 -21.34 -31.27 -0.62
C ALA A 343 -22.18 -30.47 -1.62
N SER A 344 -22.97 -31.23 -2.37
CA SER A 344 -23.91 -30.89 -3.42
C SER A 344 -25.09 -30.01 -3.00
N ALA A 345 -25.51 -29.10 -3.87
CA ALA A 345 -26.91 -28.68 -3.99
C ALA A 345 -27.28 -28.48 -5.47
N SER A 346 -28.37 -29.13 -5.89
CA SER A 346 -28.99 -29.07 -7.22
C SER A 346 -30.20 -28.10 -7.25
N PRO A 347 -30.80 -27.80 -8.42
CA PRO A 347 -31.34 -26.48 -8.75
C PRO A 347 -32.86 -26.33 -8.66
N ALA A 348 -33.33 -25.11 -8.40
CA ALA A 348 -34.65 -24.56 -8.75
C ALA A 348 -34.53 -23.02 -8.63
N SER A 349 -35.09 -22.15 -9.48
CA SER A 349 -36.11 -22.27 -10.52
C SER A 349 -35.99 -21.04 -11.45
N GLN A 350 -36.28 -21.24 -12.73
CA GLN A 350 -36.29 -20.23 -13.78
C GLN A 350 -37.35 -19.14 -13.54
N LEU A 351 -36.99 -17.88 -13.77
CA LEU A 351 -37.90 -16.79 -14.14
C LEU A 351 -37.69 -16.46 -15.63
N PRO A 352 -38.73 -15.93 -16.33
CA PRO A 352 -38.89 -16.12 -17.76
C PRO A 352 -37.87 -15.33 -18.56
N ARG A 353 -37.27 -16.03 -19.53
CA ARG A 353 -36.71 -15.42 -20.73
C ARG A 353 -37.89 -14.88 -21.54
N ASP A 354 -37.92 -13.58 -21.78
CA ASP A 354 -38.06 -13.10 -23.16
C ASP A 354 -37.71 -11.61 -23.31
N ALA A 355 -37.08 -11.32 -24.45
CA ALA A 355 -36.60 -10.05 -24.99
C ALA A 355 -35.34 -9.43 -24.34
N SER A 356 -34.17 -9.93 -24.72
CA SER A 356 -32.85 -9.34 -24.41
C SER A 356 -32.61 -7.98 -25.11
N PRO A 357 -32.20 -6.92 -24.39
CA PRO A 357 -31.42 -5.82 -24.96
C PRO A 357 -29.92 -6.10 -24.76
N GLY A 358 -29.19 -6.26 -25.87
CA GLY A 358 -27.82 -6.77 -25.90
C GLY A 358 -26.77 -5.90 -25.18
N ILE A 359 -25.87 -6.57 -24.47
CA ILE A 359 -24.55 -6.09 -24.06
C ILE A 359 -23.83 -5.59 -25.33
N ALA A 360 -23.10 -4.48 -25.27
CA ALA A 360 -22.29 -4.04 -26.42
C ALA A 360 -21.33 -5.17 -26.83
N SER A 361 -21.55 -5.71 -28.03
CA SER A 361 -20.70 -6.77 -28.58
C SER A 361 -19.45 -6.17 -29.20
N VAL A 362 -18.35 -6.90 -29.14
CA VAL A 362 -17.17 -6.59 -29.95
C VAL A 362 -17.58 -6.74 -31.41
N ALA A 363 -17.37 -5.70 -32.22
CA ALA A 363 -17.77 -5.73 -33.63
C ALA A 363 -17.01 -6.86 -34.36
N SER A 364 -17.73 -7.69 -35.13
CA SER A 364 -17.13 -8.69 -36.03
C SER A 364 -16.33 -8.03 -37.16
N SER A 365 -16.70 -6.81 -37.55
CA SER A 365 -15.90 -5.96 -38.42
C SER A 365 -16.20 -4.46 -38.19
N VAL A 366 -15.21 -3.61 -38.48
CA VAL A 366 -15.32 -2.14 -38.33
C VAL A 366 -16.29 -1.53 -39.36
N ALA A 367 -16.47 -2.19 -40.50
CA ALA A 367 -17.39 -1.79 -41.55
C ALA A 367 -18.88 -1.96 -41.13
N GLU A 368 -19.21 -3.00 -40.37
CA GLU A 368 -20.58 -3.23 -39.85
C GLU A 368 -21.02 -2.12 -38.88
N ALA A 369 -20.08 -1.52 -38.16
CA ALA A 369 -20.33 -0.39 -37.28
C ALA A 369 -20.31 0.98 -38.01
N ALA A 370 -20.26 0.97 -39.35
CA ALA A 370 -20.20 2.14 -40.21
C ALA A 370 -18.99 3.08 -39.95
N MET A 371 -17.87 2.54 -39.45
CA MET A 371 -16.64 3.30 -39.17
C MET A 371 -15.58 3.12 -40.26
N ASP A 372 -14.76 4.16 -40.45
CA ASP A 372 -13.60 4.11 -41.33
C ASP A 372 -12.39 3.54 -40.56
N GLU A 373 -11.97 2.33 -40.94
CA GLU A 373 -10.77 1.68 -40.39
C GLU A 373 -9.50 2.52 -40.58
N THR A 374 -9.43 3.31 -41.66
CA THR A 374 -8.30 4.23 -41.89
C THR A 374 -8.29 5.35 -40.87
N ALA A 375 -9.45 5.87 -40.48
CA ALA A 375 -9.56 6.87 -39.41
C ALA A 375 -9.13 6.30 -38.06
N LEU A 376 -9.53 5.06 -37.72
CA LEU A 376 -9.10 4.40 -36.49
C LEU A 376 -7.59 4.14 -36.47
N ARG A 377 -7.00 3.68 -37.58
CA ARG A 377 -5.54 3.55 -37.71
C ARG A 377 -4.79 4.87 -37.56
N ARG A 378 -5.38 5.99 -38.03
CA ARG A 378 -4.80 7.33 -37.78
C ARG A 378 -4.81 7.69 -36.30
N ALA A 379 -5.88 7.37 -35.57
CA ALA A 379 -5.93 7.58 -34.12
C ALA A 379 -4.84 6.75 -33.40
N ASP A 380 -4.70 5.47 -33.76
CA ASP A 380 -3.64 4.60 -33.25
C ASP A 380 -2.25 5.20 -33.50
N ALA A 381 -1.97 5.65 -34.73
CA ALA A 381 -0.69 6.23 -35.10
C ALA A 381 -0.37 7.54 -34.35
N VAL A 382 -1.39 8.33 -33.97
CA VAL A 382 -1.20 9.53 -33.14
C VAL A 382 -0.77 9.15 -31.73
N ILE A 383 -1.41 8.13 -31.14
CA ILE A 383 -1.06 7.63 -29.79
C ILE A 383 0.34 7.00 -29.80
N GLU A 384 0.64 6.16 -30.79
CA GLU A 384 1.95 5.52 -30.93
C GLU A 384 3.07 6.54 -31.13
N ARG A 385 2.83 7.61 -31.90
CA ARG A 385 3.79 8.72 -32.04
C ARG A 385 4.00 9.43 -30.71
N ALA A 386 2.93 9.75 -29.98
CA ALA A 386 3.02 10.40 -28.67
C ALA A 386 3.79 9.54 -27.63
N LEU A 387 3.66 8.21 -27.69
CA LEU A 387 4.48 7.27 -26.91
C LEU A 387 5.95 7.32 -27.33
N GLY A 388 6.23 7.31 -28.64
CA GLY A 388 7.60 7.42 -29.17
C GLY A 388 8.29 8.73 -28.78
N ASP A 389 7.51 9.82 -28.74
CA ASP A 389 7.95 11.14 -28.30
C ASP A 389 7.99 11.28 -26.76
N SER A 390 7.71 10.20 -26.01
CA SER A 390 7.73 10.16 -24.54
C SER A 390 6.78 11.15 -23.86
N LEU A 391 5.66 11.51 -24.50
CA LEU A 391 4.64 12.40 -23.91
C LEU A 391 3.89 11.74 -22.74
N PHE A 392 3.75 10.41 -22.79
CA PHE A 392 3.22 9.56 -21.72
C PHE A 392 3.78 8.15 -21.91
N THR A 393 3.67 7.28 -20.88
CA THR A 393 4.18 5.90 -20.95
C THR A 393 3.09 4.88 -21.28
N ALA A 394 1.83 5.24 -21.05
CA ALA A 394 0.68 4.35 -21.15
C ALA A 394 -0.55 5.11 -21.67
N ALA A 395 -1.34 4.46 -22.53
CA ALA A 395 -2.63 4.96 -23.00
C ALA A 395 -3.60 3.82 -23.28
N ALA A 396 -4.89 4.11 -23.22
CA ALA A 396 -5.96 3.22 -23.66
C ALA A 396 -6.96 3.98 -24.52
N LEU A 397 -7.39 3.38 -25.62
CA LEU A 397 -8.42 3.90 -26.51
C LEU A 397 -9.57 2.91 -26.60
N ALA A 398 -10.77 3.38 -26.32
CA ALA A 398 -12.00 2.65 -26.58
C ALA A 398 -12.95 3.53 -27.38
N VAL A 399 -13.56 2.96 -28.42
CA VAL A 399 -14.53 3.63 -29.29
C VAL A 399 -15.71 2.68 -29.49
N SER A 400 -16.92 3.17 -29.20
CA SER A 400 -18.16 2.48 -29.51
C SER A 400 -18.96 3.27 -30.54
N ARG A 401 -19.66 2.55 -31.42
CA ARG A 401 -20.63 3.15 -32.35
C ARG A 401 -21.77 2.18 -32.57
N ASN A 402 -23.01 2.69 -32.54
CA ASN A 402 -24.23 1.91 -32.76
C ASN A 402 -24.31 0.66 -31.87
N GLY A 403 -23.88 0.76 -30.61
CA GLY A 403 -23.89 -0.36 -29.67
C GLY A 403 -22.80 -1.41 -29.88
N GLN A 404 -21.82 -1.14 -30.75
CA GLN A 404 -20.71 -2.03 -31.03
C GLN A 404 -19.38 -1.37 -30.68
N ILE A 405 -18.52 -2.11 -29.97
CA ILE A 405 -17.16 -1.67 -29.68
C ILE A 405 -16.32 -1.87 -30.93
N VAL A 406 -15.89 -0.78 -31.56
CA VAL A 406 -15.12 -0.76 -32.82
C VAL A 406 -13.61 -0.63 -32.60
N ARG A 407 -13.20 -0.21 -31.40
CA ARG A 407 -11.80 -0.14 -30.98
C ARG A 407 -11.75 -0.35 -29.46
N MET A 408 -10.85 -1.22 -29.01
CA MET A 408 -10.52 -1.44 -27.60
C MET A 408 -9.04 -1.82 -27.58
N ARG A 409 -8.16 -0.86 -27.29
CA ARG A 409 -6.72 -1.05 -27.45
C ARG A 409 -5.93 -0.33 -26.36
N GLY A 410 -5.00 -1.06 -25.76
CA GLY A 410 -3.98 -0.50 -24.89
C GLY A 410 -2.69 -0.23 -25.67
N TYR A 411 -1.95 0.80 -25.26
CA TYR A 411 -0.71 1.23 -25.87
C TYR A 411 0.33 1.54 -24.78
N GLY A 412 1.58 1.18 -25.04
CA GLY A 412 2.67 1.37 -24.09
C GLY A 412 2.62 0.40 -22.91
N GLN A 413 3.26 0.81 -21.82
CA GLN A 413 3.42 -0.01 -20.61
C GLN A 413 3.23 0.85 -19.36
N VAL A 414 2.71 0.24 -18.30
CA VAL A 414 2.78 0.84 -16.96
C VAL A 414 4.23 0.80 -16.46
N ALA A 415 4.59 1.62 -15.45
CA ALA A 415 5.99 1.74 -15.00
C ALA A 415 6.65 0.44 -14.53
N THR A 416 5.86 -0.61 -14.26
CA THR A 416 6.35 -1.97 -13.96
C THR A 416 6.78 -2.77 -15.19
N GLY A 417 6.71 -2.19 -16.40
CA GLY A 417 7.00 -2.86 -17.67
C GLY A 417 5.84 -3.72 -18.21
N THR A 418 4.70 -3.75 -17.52
CA THR A 418 3.52 -4.52 -17.95
C THR A 418 2.78 -3.78 -19.08
N GLY A 419 2.43 -4.50 -20.15
CA GLY A 419 1.67 -3.95 -21.27
C GLY A 419 0.28 -3.46 -20.85
N VAL A 420 -0.13 -2.30 -21.38
CA VAL A 420 -1.46 -1.72 -21.10
C VAL A 420 -2.56 -2.54 -21.76
N SER A 421 -3.64 -2.80 -21.04
CA SER A 421 -4.89 -3.38 -21.54
C SER A 421 -6.01 -2.37 -21.32
N ALA A 422 -6.74 -2.02 -22.38
CA ALA A 422 -7.85 -1.08 -22.29
C ALA A 422 -9.01 -1.59 -21.41
N GLU A 423 -9.07 -2.91 -21.21
CA GLU A 423 -10.08 -3.62 -20.43
C GLU A 423 -9.72 -3.76 -18.96
N ARG A 424 -8.43 -3.74 -18.59
CA ARG A 424 -7.97 -4.10 -17.25
C ARG A 424 -7.09 -3.04 -16.59
N THR A 425 -6.38 -2.23 -17.39
CA THR A 425 -5.50 -1.20 -16.86
C THR A 425 -6.34 -0.02 -16.37
N LEU A 426 -6.15 0.32 -15.11
CA LEU A 426 -6.85 1.39 -14.42
C LEU A 426 -6.13 2.72 -14.60
N PHE A 427 -6.91 3.76 -14.81
CA PHE A 427 -6.47 5.14 -14.91
C PHE A 427 -7.17 5.96 -13.83
N ASP A 428 -6.41 6.83 -13.15
CA ASP A 428 -7.00 7.91 -12.35
C ASP A 428 -7.74 8.85 -13.29
N LEU A 429 -9.06 8.95 -13.12
CA LEU A 429 -9.93 9.71 -14.00
C LEU A 429 -9.90 11.22 -13.73
N ALA A 430 -9.28 11.64 -12.63
CA ALA A 430 -9.26 13.04 -12.22
C ALA A 430 -10.67 13.67 -12.35
N SER A 431 -10.80 14.77 -13.10
CA SER A 431 -12.06 15.51 -13.25
C SER A 431 -13.19 14.78 -13.99
N LEU A 432 -12.94 13.66 -14.69
CA LEU A 432 -14.04 12.81 -15.16
C LEU A 432 -14.90 12.30 -14.00
N THR A 433 -14.35 12.21 -12.78
CA THR A 433 -15.11 11.91 -11.55
C THR A 433 -16.36 12.78 -11.41
N LYS A 434 -16.29 14.07 -11.79
CA LYS A 434 -17.42 15.00 -11.69
C LYS A 434 -18.66 14.51 -12.41
N VAL A 435 -18.47 13.98 -13.62
CA VAL A 435 -19.55 13.60 -14.51
C VAL A 435 -19.93 12.14 -14.38
N ILE A 436 -18.96 11.25 -14.17
CA ILE A 436 -19.21 9.81 -14.03
C ILE A 436 -19.81 9.49 -12.65
N ALA A 437 -19.25 10.06 -11.58
CA ALA A 437 -19.68 9.80 -10.21
C ALA A 437 -20.69 10.84 -9.73
N THR A 438 -20.25 12.08 -9.49
CA THR A 438 -21.04 13.07 -8.73
C THR A 438 -22.32 13.48 -9.45
N THR A 439 -22.24 13.78 -10.75
CA THR A 439 -23.41 14.17 -11.56
C THR A 439 -24.41 13.03 -11.69
N SER A 440 -23.93 11.79 -11.92
CA SER A 440 -24.79 10.60 -11.94
C SER A 440 -25.50 10.40 -10.61
N ALA A 441 -24.79 10.50 -9.48
CA ALA A 441 -25.41 10.38 -8.16
C ALA A 441 -26.53 11.39 -7.95
N VAL A 442 -26.27 12.66 -8.29
CA VAL A 442 -27.27 13.72 -8.19
C VAL A 442 -28.47 13.46 -9.11
N ALA A 443 -28.23 13.01 -10.35
CA ALA A 443 -29.31 12.66 -11.28
C ALA A 443 -30.23 11.58 -10.70
N MET A 444 -29.66 10.49 -10.17
CA MET A 444 -30.41 9.39 -9.55
C MET A 444 -31.18 9.86 -8.32
N LEU A 445 -30.58 10.72 -7.49
CA LEU A 445 -31.22 11.24 -6.28
C LEU A 445 -32.35 12.23 -6.60
N VAL A 446 -32.21 13.02 -7.68
CA VAL A 446 -33.27 13.90 -8.19
C VAL A 446 -34.44 13.09 -8.72
N GLU A 447 -34.19 12.05 -9.50
CA GLU A 447 -35.26 11.15 -9.98
C GLU A 447 -36.04 10.50 -8.84
N ARG A 448 -35.33 10.10 -7.79
CA ARG A 448 -35.91 9.45 -6.61
C ARG A 448 -36.62 10.44 -5.67
N GLY A 449 -36.65 11.73 -6.00
CA GLY A 449 -37.22 12.79 -5.16
C GLY A 449 -36.47 13.01 -3.83
N LYS A 450 -35.24 12.49 -3.71
CA LYS A 450 -34.37 12.68 -2.54
C LYS A 450 -33.56 13.96 -2.62
N MET A 451 -33.44 14.53 -3.81
CA MET A 451 -32.77 15.81 -4.06
C MET A 451 -33.59 16.65 -5.05
N ALA A 452 -33.50 17.97 -4.98
CA ALA A 452 -34.06 18.86 -6.00
C ALA A 452 -32.96 19.82 -6.52
N LEU A 453 -33.05 20.19 -7.80
CA LEU A 453 -32.03 21.05 -8.42
C LEU A 453 -32.09 22.50 -7.89
N ASP A 454 -33.27 22.98 -7.55
CA ASP A 454 -33.52 24.29 -6.96
C ASP A 454 -33.42 24.30 -5.43
N ALA A 455 -33.24 23.14 -4.79
CA ALA A 455 -32.93 23.07 -3.37
C ALA A 455 -31.60 23.75 -3.06
N THR A 456 -31.59 24.48 -1.95
CA THR A 456 -30.37 25.14 -1.45
C THR A 456 -29.38 24.08 -0.95
N VAL A 457 -28.08 24.33 -1.13
CA VAL A 457 -27.02 23.43 -0.62
C VAL A 457 -27.13 23.20 0.89
N GLN A 458 -27.58 24.22 1.64
CA GLN A 458 -27.77 24.16 3.09
C GLN A 458 -28.77 23.09 3.56
N GLN A 459 -29.73 22.70 2.71
CA GLN A 459 -30.68 21.64 3.06
C GLN A 459 -29.99 20.28 3.24
N TYR A 460 -28.91 20.03 2.51
CA TYR A 460 -28.16 18.78 2.57
C TYR A 460 -26.85 18.93 3.34
N VAL A 461 -26.26 20.14 3.35
CA VAL A 461 -25.00 20.44 4.02
C VAL A 461 -25.22 21.64 4.96
N PRO A 462 -25.81 21.43 6.16
CA PRO A 462 -26.21 22.51 7.06
C PRO A 462 -25.05 23.42 7.51
N GLY A 463 -23.81 22.91 7.48
CA GLY A 463 -22.61 23.69 7.80
C GLY A 463 -22.22 24.73 6.74
N PHE A 464 -22.84 24.74 5.56
CA PHE A 464 -22.55 25.69 4.48
C PHE A 464 -23.23 27.05 4.72
N GLN A 465 -22.79 27.75 5.77
CA GLN A 465 -23.37 29.00 6.24
C GLN A 465 -22.48 30.21 5.94
N GLY A 466 -23.08 31.39 5.97
CA GLY A 466 -22.43 32.68 5.73
C GLY A 466 -23.11 33.49 4.63
N GLU A 467 -22.64 34.73 4.47
CA GLU A 467 -23.21 35.73 3.56
C GLU A 467 -23.50 35.18 2.15
N ARG A 468 -24.78 35.27 1.73
CA ARG A 468 -25.32 34.89 0.41
C ARG A 468 -25.34 33.39 0.09
N LYS A 469 -24.88 32.52 1.00
CA LYS A 469 -24.84 31.07 0.76
C LYS A 469 -26.20 30.41 0.81
N GLU A 470 -27.17 31.04 1.46
CA GLU A 470 -28.57 30.65 1.49
C GLU A 470 -29.21 30.62 0.09
N ALA A 471 -28.65 31.34 -0.89
CA ALA A 471 -29.11 31.37 -2.27
C ALA A 471 -28.41 30.35 -3.19
N VAL A 472 -27.38 29.63 -2.72
CA VAL A 472 -26.68 28.65 -3.55
C VAL A 472 -27.49 27.36 -3.63
N THR A 473 -27.80 26.91 -4.84
CA THR A 473 -28.60 25.71 -5.11
C THR A 473 -27.76 24.58 -5.67
N ILE A 474 -28.31 23.36 -5.70
CA ILE A 474 -27.70 22.21 -6.37
C ILE A 474 -27.46 22.51 -7.87
N LEU A 475 -28.37 23.22 -8.54
CA LEU A 475 -28.21 23.68 -9.91
C LEU A 475 -27.00 24.59 -10.07
N HIS A 476 -26.78 25.51 -9.13
CA HIS A 476 -25.61 26.39 -9.16
C HIS A 476 -24.29 25.60 -9.04
N LEU A 477 -24.24 24.54 -8.24
CA LEU A 477 -23.07 23.68 -8.15
C LEU A 477 -22.83 22.91 -9.47
N LEU A 478 -23.86 22.26 -10.01
CA LEU A 478 -23.78 21.49 -11.27
C LEU A 478 -23.40 22.33 -12.49
N THR A 479 -23.77 23.60 -12.51
CA THR A 479 -23.49 24.53 -13.62
C THR A 479 -22.23 25.35 -13.40
N HIS A 480 -21.54 25.17 -12.27
CA HIS A 480 -20.39 25.99 -11.85
C HIS A 480 -20.73 27.49 -11.80
N THR A 481 -21.94 27.85 -11.37
CA THR A 481 -22.41 29.24 -11.24
C THR A 481 -22.62 29.67 -9.78
N SER A 482 -22.09 28.93 -8.82
CA SER A 482 -22.35 29.14 -7.39
C SER A 482 -21.64 30.35 -6.77
N GLY A 483 -20.67 30.96 -7.47
CA GLY A 483 -19.79 31.97 -6.91
C GLY A 483 -18.76 31.43 -5.92
N ILE A 484 -18.69 30.11 -5.71
CA ILE A 484 -17.68 29.47 -4.86
C ILE A 484 -16.32 29.50 -5.59
N PRO A 485 -15.22 29.85 -4.90
CA PRO A 485 -13.89 29.87 -5.52
C PRO A 485 -13.55 28.60 -6.29
N ALA A 486 -12.81 28.74 -7.39
CA ALA A 486 -12.39 27.62 -8.22
C ALA A 486 -11.69 26.48 -7.45
N GLY A 487 -10.80 26.82 -6.51
CA GLY A 487 -10.02 25.86 -5.74
C GLY A 487 -9.40 26.46 -4.48
N LEU A 488 -8.89 25.59 -3.62
CA LEU A 488 -8.12 25.91 -2.41
C LEU A 488 -7.02 24.86 -2.23
N TRP A 489 -5.87 25.24 -1.68
CA TRP A 489 -4.78 24.30 -1.39
C TRP A 489 -4.99 23.52 -0.08
N LEU A 490 -6.01 22.66 -0.06
CA LEU A 490 -6.41 21.90 1.15
C LEU A 490 -5.30 20.97 1.62
N TYR A 491 -4.52 20.40 0.69
CA TYR A 491 -3.45 19.48 1.06
C TYR A 491 -2.37 20.14 1.94
N GLY A 492 -2.01 21.40 1.70
CA GLY A 492 -1.02 22.08 2.55
C GLY A 492 -1.63 22.80 3.75
N SER A 493 -2.92 23.15 3.72
CA SER A 493 -3.55 23.99 4.74
C SER A 493 -4.35 23.23 5.79
N ALA A 494 -4.79 22.00 5.53
CA ALA A 494 -5.54 21.17 6.48
C ALA A 494 -4.65 20.05 7.05
N GLN A 495 -4.99 19.52 8.22
CA GLN A 495 -4.33 18.37 8.84
C GLN A 495 -5.16 17.08 8.79
N SER A 496 -6.45 17.17 8.45
CA SER A 496 -7.38 16.03 8.36
C SER A 496 -8.45 16.25 7.28
N PRO A 497 -9.16 15.19 6.84
CA PRO A 497 -10.32 15.31 5.94
C PRO A 497 -11.39 16.26 6.49
N ASP A 498 -11.75 16.13 7.78
CA ASP A 498 -12.75 17.00 8.41
C ASP A 498 -12.33 18.47 8.41
N GLU A 499 -11.05 18.74 8.65
CA GLU A 499 -10.53 20.10 8.59
C GLU A 499 -10.57 20.66 7.17
N ALA A 500 -10.19 19.85 6.18
CA ALA A 500 -10.27 20.25 4.78
C ALA A 500 -11.71 20.59 4.39
N LEU A 501 -12.68 19.74 4.74
CA LEU A 501 -14.10 20.02 4.50
C LEU A 501 -14.56 21.29 5.22
N ARG A 502 -14.18 21.50 6.49
CA ARG A 502 -14.47 22.77 7.21
C ARG A 502 -13.90 23.99 6.49
N GLN A 503 -12.71 23.89 5.88
CA GLN A 503 -12.13 24.98 5.10
C GLN A 503 -12.93 25.25 3.83
N VAL A 504 -13.44 24.22 3.15
CA VAL A 504 -14.38 24.38 2.01
C VAL A 504 -15.65 25.10 2.46
N LEU A 505 -16.28 24.63 3.54
CA LEU A 505 -17.53 25.19 4.07
C LEU A 505 -17.40 26.68 4.44
N ARG A 506 -16.22 27.12 4.89
CA ARG A 506 -15.94 28.50 5.30
C ARG A 506 -15.61 29.46 4.16
N GLN A 507 -15.41 28.98 2.94
CA GLN A 507 -15.07 29.87 1.82
C GLN A 507 -16.15 30.92 1.59
N ARG A 508 -15.75 32.16 1.36
CA ARG A 508 -16.66 33.24 0.96
C ARG A 508 -16.95 33.13 -0.53
N LEU A 509 -18.18 33.47 -0.92
CA LEU A 509 -18.52 33.58 -2.33
C LEU A 509 -17.76 34.77 -2.95
N ARG A 510 -17.18 34.56 -4.14
CA ARG A 510 -16.50 35.59 -4.93
C ARG A 510 -17.50 36.45 -5.73
N ARG A 511 -18.67 35.89 -6.03
CA ARG A 511 -19.71 36.46 -6.88
C ARG A 511 -21.10 36.04 -6.40
N GLU A 512 -22.13 36.67 -6.93
CA GLU A 512 -23.51 36.24 -6.69
C GLU A 512 -23.77 34.87 -7.33
N PRO A 513 -24.54 33.97 -6.68
CA PRO A 513 -25.00 32.74 -7.31
C PRO A 513 -25.79 33.04 -8.59
N GLY A 514 -25.43 32.38 -9.70
CA GLY A 514 -26.02 32.58 -11.02
C GLY A 514 -25.38 33.70 -11.85
N GLU A 515 -24.46 34.49 -11.30
CA GLU A 515 -23.86 35.65 -12.00
C GLU A 515 -22.91 35.24 -13.13
N GLN A 516 -22.03 34.27 -12.86
CA GLN A 516 -20.98 33.85 -13.79
C GLN A 516 -20.63 32.38 -13.61
N VAL A 517 -20.24 31.74 -14.71
CA VAL A 517 -19.61 30.41 -14.70
C VAL A 517 -18.14 30.52 -14.26
N GLU A 518 -17.79 29.87 -13.14
CA GLU A 518 -16.42 29.66 -12.65
C GLU A 518 -16.24 28.17 -12.32
N TYR A 519 -15.45 27.43 -13.11
CA TYR A 519 -15.19 26.02 -12.86
C TYR A 519 -14.59 25.83 -11.46
N SER A 520 -15.35 25.17 -10.59
CA SER A 520 -15.06 25.07 -9.16
C SER A 520 -15.04 23.64 -8.67
N ASP A 521 -13.84 23.20 -8.25
CA ASP A 521 -13.65 21.92 -7.58
C ASP A 521 -14.28 21.94 -6.19
N LEU A 522 -14.23 23.08 -5.50
CA LEU A 522 -14.87 23.24 -4.19
C LEU A 522 -16.40 23.08 -4.27
N GLY A 523 -17.02 23.62 -5.33
CA GLY A 523 -18.43 23.41 -5.60
C GLY A 523 -18.77 21.94 -5.84
N MET A 524 -17.91 21.19 -6.53
CA MET A 524 -18.11 19.76 -6.76
C MET A 524 -17.87 18.91 -5.50
N ILE A 525 -16.94 19.30 -4.63
CA ILE A 525 -16.78 18.69 -3.30
C ILE A 525 -18.09 18.84 -2.50
N LEU A 526 -18.64 20.05 -2.43
CA LEU A 526 -19.92 20.27 -1.73
C LEU A 526 -21.10 19.53 -2.36
N LEU A 527 -21.10 19.37 -3.68
CA LEU A 527 -22.13 18.61 -4.38
C LEU A 527 -22.08 17.11 -4.01
N ALA A 528 -20.88 16.55 -3.86
CA ALA A 528 -20.70 15.18 -3.37
C ALA A 528 -21.16 15.02 -1.93
N GLU A 529 -20.86 15.97 -1.04
CA GLU A 529 -21.36 15.97 0.34
C GLU A 529 -22.89 16.03 0.38
N ALA A 530 -23.50 16.89 -0.44
CA ALA A 530 -24.95 16.97 -0.57
C ALA A 530 -25.56 15.66 -1.08
N ALA A 531 -24.93 15.03 -2.08
CA ALA A 531 -25.38 13.76 -2.64
C ALA A 531 -25.27 12.62 -1.62
N ALA A 532 -24.16 12.52 -0.88
CA ALA A 532 -23.99 11.53 0.19
C ALA A 532 -25.02 11.71 1.31
N ALA A 533 -25.27 12.97 1.73
CA ALA A 533 -26.29 13.29 2.72
C ALA A 533 -27.71 12.90 2.25
N ALA A 534 -28.07 13.20 1.00
CA ALA A 534 -29.36 12.80 0.42
C ALA A 534 -29.48 11.28 0.22
N ALA A 535 -28.38 10.59 -0.09
CA ALA A 535 -28.35 9.14 -0.21
C ALA A 535 -28.51 8.44 1.15
N GLY A 536 -27.98 9.05 2.22
CA GLY A 536 -27.91 8.48 3.57
C GLY A 536 -26.71 7.54 3.76
N GLU A 537 -25.75 7.56 2.84
CA GLU A 537 -24.55 6.72 2.87
C GLU A 537 -23.38 7.42 2.12
N PRO A 538 -22.12 6.98 2.33
CA PRO A 538 -20.97 7.49 1.58
C PRO A 538 -21.12 7.37 0.05
N LEU A 539 -20.64 8.37 -0.68
CA LEU A 539 -20.82 8.49 -2.13
C LEU A 539 -20.26 7.29 -2.91
N ASP A 540 -19.10 6.79 -2.50
CA ASP A 540 -18.44 5.62 -3.10
C ASP A 540 -19.30 4.36 -2.97
N ARG A 541 -19.92 4.13 -1.80
CA ARG A 541 -20.82 3.00 -1.55
C ARG A 541 -22.12 3.12 -2.34
N PHE A 542 -22.71 4.31 -2.36
CA PHE A 542 -23.91 4.59 -3.15
C PHE A 542 -23.67 4.28 -4.63
N LEU A 543 -22.60 4.82 -5.22
CA LEU A 543 -22.28 4.62 -6.64
C LEU A 543 -21.88 3.18 -6.98
N ALA A 544 -21.12 2.51 -6.10
CA ALA A 544 -20.80 1.10 -6.29
C ALA A 544 -22.08 0.24 -6.40
N ARG A 545 -23.06 0.49 -5.51
CA ARG A 545 -24.31 -0.27 -5.44
C ARG A 545 -25.29 0.08 -6.56
N GLU A 546 -25.40 1.36 -6.90
CA GLU A 546 -26.50 1.89 -7.70
C GLU A 546 -26.12 2.17 -9.16
N LEU A 547 -24.82 2.40 -9.44
CA LEU A 547 -24.34 2.71 -10.79
C LEU A 547 -23.37 1.63 -11.31
N PHE A 548 -22.29 1.34 -10.59
CA PHE A 548 -21.21 0.52 -11.13
C PHE A 548 -21.58 -0.96 -11.18
N ALA A 549 -22.08 -1.54 -10.09
CA ALA A 549 -22.46 -2.96 -10.06
C ALA A 549 -23.60 -3.30 -11.03
N PRO A 550 -24.72 -2.53 -11.13
CA PRO A 550 -25.78 -2.81 -12.10
C PRO A 550 -25.32 -2.75 -13.56
N LEU A 551 -24.36 -1.86 -13.87
CA LEU A 551 -23.80 -1.75 -15.23
C LEU A 551 -22.69 -2.76 -15.52
N GLY A 552 -22.21 -3.51 -14.52
CA GLY A 552 -21.06 -4.40 -14.66
C GLY A 552 -19.74 -3.66 -14.86
N MET A 553 -19.63 -2.43 -14.33
CA MET A 553 -18.39 -1.63 -14.31
C MET A 553 -17.48 -2.10 -13.16
N GLU A 554 -17.03 -3.36 -13.24
CA GLU A 554 -16.31 -4.06 -12.17
C GLU A 554 -14.93 -3.45 -11.85
N SER A 555 -14.40 -2.63 -12.75
CA SER A 555 -13.10 -1.96 -12.60
C SER A 555 -13.26 -0.45 -12.44
N THR A 556 -14.41 0.02 -11.96
CA THR A 556 -14.64 1.43 -11.66
C THR A 556 -14.86 1.63 -10.16
N MET A 557 -13.98 2.38 -9.51
CA MET A 557 -14.03 2.56 -8.06
C MET A 557 -13.25 3.79 -7.58
N PHE A 558 -13.65 4.32 -6.43
CA PHE A 558 -12.76 5.16 -5.62
C PHE A 558 -11.80 4.28 -4.83
N LEU A 559 -10.66 4.82 -4.42
CA LEU A 559 -9.70 4.13 -3.54
C LEU A 559 -9.38 2.71 -4.03
N PRO A 560 -8.85 2.54 -5.26
CA PRO A 560 -8.59 1.21 -5.81
C PRO A 560 -7.68 0.43 -4.85
N PRO A 561 -8.09 -0.76 -4.38
CA PRO A 561 -7.29 -1.54 -3.45
C PRO A 561 -5.89 -1.81 -4.00
N ALA A 562 -4.87 -1.91 -3.13
CA ALA A 562 -3.48 -2.13 -3.54
C ALA A 562 -3.25 -3.31 -4.51
N VAL A 563 -4.12 -4.33 -4.53
CA VAL A 563 -4.05 -5.45 -5.51
C VAL A 563 -4.12 -4.94 -6.96
N PHE A 564 -4.78 -3.81 -7.18
CA PHE A 564 -4.87 -3.16 -8.47
C PHE A 564 -3.66 -2.28 -8.77
N ARG A 565 -2.74 -2.01 -7.83
CA ARG A 565 -1.66 -1.04 -8.01
C ARG A 565 -0.79 -1.34 -9.23
N GLN A 566 -0.46 -2.60 -9.50
CA GLN A 566 0.28 -2.99 -10.71
C GLN A 566 -0.53 -2.84 -12.01
N GLN A 567 -1.85 -2.79 -11.89
CA GLN A 567 -2.78 -2.56 -13.01
C GLN A 567 -3.12 -1.06 -13.15
N VAL A 568 -2.72 -0.20 -12.21
CA VAL A 568 -2.95 1.25 -12.27
C VAL A 568 -1.76 1.94 -12.92
N VAL A 569 -2.04 2.82 -13.88
CA VAL A 569 -1.03 3.69 -14.49
C VAL A 569 -0.54 4.71 -13.46
N PRO A 570 0.79 4.81 -13.19
CA PRO A 570 1.32 5.88 -12.38
C PRO A 570 1.12 7.22 -13.08
N THR A 571 0.63 8.21 -12.34
CA THR A 571 0.33 9.53 -12.89
C THR A 571 1.41 10.57 -12.59
N ALA A 572 2.35 10.27 -11.69
CA ALA A 572 3.56 11.04 -11.43
C ALA A 572 4.63 10.20 -10.69
N LEU A 573 5.91 10.37 -11.03
CA LEU A 573 7.03 9.75 -10.30
C LEU A 573 7.32 10.44 -8.96
N ARG A 574 6.99 11.74 -8.86
CA ARG A 574 7.10 12.55 -7.64
C ARG A 574 6.16 13.74 -7.77
N ASN A 575 5.47 14.08 -6.69
CA ASN A 575 4.74 15.34 -6.55
C ASN A 575 5.06 16.01 -5.21
N GLU A 576 4.28 17.01 -4.80
CA GLU A 576 4.43 17.69 -3.50
C GLU A 576 4.35 16.77 -2.27
N ARG A 577 3.91 15.52 -2.46
CA ARG A 577 3.79 14.49 -1.42
C ARG A 577 5.00 13.56 -1.34
N GLY A 578 5.92 13.63 -2.30
CA GLY A 578 7.22 12.96 -2.24
C GLY A 578 7.25 11.47 -2.58
N PHE A 579 6.14 10.85 -3.01
CA PHE A 579 6.07 9.45 -3.44
C PHE A 579 5.54 9.30 -4.89
N VAL A 580 5.57 8.08 -5.43
CA VAL A 580 5.03 7.76 -6.76
C VAL A 580 3.50 7.67 -6.70
N MET A 581 2.80 8.44 -7.54
CA MET A 581 1.34 8.43 -7.61
C MET A 581 0.85 7.25 -8.44
N GLN A 582 0.56 6.13 -7.79
CA GLN A 582 0.04 4.92 -8.43
C GLN A 582 -0.96 4.25 -7.49
N GLY A 583 -2.20 4.03 -7.93
CA GLY A 583 -3.28 3.50 -7.07
C GLY A 583 -3.74 4.45 -5.96
N THR A 584 -3.20 5.67 -5.92
CA THR A 584 -3.63 6.75 -5.03
C THR A 584 -4.03 7.92 -5.91
N VAL A 585 -5.13 8.59 -5.56
CA VAL A 585 -5.61 9.76 -6.32
C VAL A 585 -4.50 10.80 -6.47
N HIS A 586 -4.31 11.29 -7.69
CA HIS A 586 -3.32 12.31 -8.00
C HIS A 586 -3.74 13.66 -7.41
N ASP A 587 -5.01 14.02 -7.47
CA ASP A 587 -5.49 15.28 -6.93
C ASP A 587 -5.22 15.38 -5.41
N ALA A 588 -4.45 16.40 -5.01
CA ALA A 588 -4.00 16.55 -3.62
C ALA A 588 -5.15 16.87 -2.65
N ASN A 589 -6.16 17.59 -3.13
CA ASN A 589 -7.33 17.94 -2.33
C ASN A 589 -8.21 16.71 -2.12
N ALA A 590 -8.45 15.91 -3.17
CA ALA A 590 -9.15 14.65 -3.06
C ALA A 590 -8.40 13.70 -2.12
N PHE A 591 -7.07 13.61 -2.22
CA PHE A 591 -6.25 12.85 -1.28
C PHE A 591 -6.45 13.32 0.17
N ARG A 592 -6.39 14.65 0.39
CA ARG A 592 -6.59 15.26 1.71
C ARG A 592 -7.99 14.98 2.28
N LEU A 593 -9.00 14.86 1.42
CA LEU A 593 -10.37 14.52 1.78
C LEU A 593 -10.61 13.01 1.97
N GLY A 594 -9.56 12.20 1.95
CA GLY A 594 -9.66 10.74 2.13
C GLY A 594 -9.88 9.96 0.84
N GLY A 595 -9.69 10.58 -0.33
CA GLY A 595 -9.68 9.96 -1.65
C GLY A 595 -11.04 9.74 -2.31
N VAL A 596 -12.15 9.94 -1.58
CA VAL A 596 -13.51 9.99 -2.12
C VAL A 596 -13.97 11.46 -2.15
N ALA A 597 -13.89 12.11 -3.31
CA ALA A 597 -14.28 13.50 -3.45
C ALA A 597 -15.08 13.75 -4.74
N GLY A 598 -15.93 14.76 -4.73
CA GLY A 598 -16.83 15.01 -5.85
C GLY A 598 -16.15 15.53 -7.12
N HIS A 599 -14.93 16.07 -7.00
CA HIS A 599 -14.19 16.68 -8.10
C HIS A 599 -13.14 15.75 -8.72
N ALA A 600 -12.65 14.74 -7.98
CA ALA A 600 -11.62 13.78 -8.38
C ALA A 600 -11.58 12.54 -7.44
N GLY A 601 -10.89 11.47 -7.83
CA GLY A 601 -10.68 10.28 -6.99
C GLY A 601 -11.20 8.97 -7.57
N LEU A 602 -11.97 9.02 -8.67
CA LEU A 602 -12.45 7.84 -9.35
C LEU A 602 -11.36 7.24 -10.25
N PHE A 603 -11.25 5.92 -10.25
CA PHE A 603 -10.43 5.14 -11.17
C PHE A 603 -11.33 4.29 -12.05
N SER A 604 -10.93 4.07 -13.32
CA SER A 604 -11.68 3.23 -14.26
C SER A 604 -10.78 2.68 -15.36
N THR A 605 -11.32 1.74 -16.14
CA THR A 605 -10.78 1.28 -17.42
C THR A 605 -11.49 1.96 -18.59
N ALA A 606 -10.91 1.87 -19.79
CA ALA A 606 -11.57 2.39 -21.00
C ALA A 606 -12.82 1.55 -21.35
N ARG A 607 -12.81 0.25 -21.04
CA ARG A 607 -13.98 -0.63 -21.17
C ARG A 607 -15.17 -0.15 -20.35
N ASP A 608 -14.97 0.12 -19.07
CA ASP A 608 -16.06 0.54 -18.19
C ASP A 608 -16.61 1.92 -18.58
N LEU A 609 -15.74 2.83 -19.05
CA LEU A 609 -16.20 4.12 -19.56
C LEU A 609 -17.03 4.00 -20.85
N VAL A 610 -16.76 2.99 -21.70
CA VAL A 610 -17.64 2.70 -22.84
C VAL A 610 -18.98 2.16 -22.38
N VAL A 611 -19.02 1.30 -21.36
CA VAL A 611 -20.28 0.82 -20.76
C VAL A 611 -21.12 1.99 -20.25
N PHE A 612 -20.51 2.91 -19.50
CA PHE A 612 -21.17 4.13 -19.06
C PHE A 612 -21.66 4.99 -20.23
N GLY A 613 -20.83 5.17 -21.27
CA GLY A 613 -21.20 5.94 -22.45
C GLY A 613 -22.37 5.33 -23.23
N GLU A 614 -22.41 4.00 -23.35
CA GLU A 614 -23.53 3.28 -23.95
C GLU A 614 -24.82 3.41 -23.13
N MET A 615 -24.74 3.34 -21.80
CA MET A 615 -25.88 3.61 -20.91
C MET A 615 -26.45 5.01 -21.18
N MET A 616 -25.58 6.03 -21.30
CA MET A 616 -25.98 7.40 -21.60
C MET A 616 -26.59 7.55 -23.01
N LEU A 617 -25.99 6.92 -24.04
CA LEU A 617 -26.54 6.93 -25.41
C LEU A 617 -27.91 6.25 -25.51
N ARG A 618 -28.17 5.25 -24.67
CA ARG A 618 -29.42 4.49 -24.61
C ARG A 618 -30.42 5.08 -23.60
N GLY A 619 -30.21 6.31 -23.18
CA GLY A 619 -31.15 7.04 -22.33
C GLY A 619 -31.28 6.46 -20.93
N GLY A 620 -30.20 5.92 -20.35
CA GLY A 620 -30.16 5.49 -18.96
C GLY A 620 -30.19 3.97 -18.75
N THR A 621 -30.20 3.20 -19.83
CA THR A 621 -30.31 1.73 -19.78
C THR A 621 -29.15 1.04 -20.48
N TYR A 622 -28.67 -0.08 -19.93
CA TYR A 622 -27.65 -0.90 -20.56
C TYR A 622 -27.69 -2.33 -20.05
N ALA A 623 -27.57 -3.32 -20.95
CA ALA A 623 -27.53 -4.75 -20.61
C ALA A 623 -28.65 -5.23 -19.65
N GLY A 624 -29.85 -4.64 -19.75
CA GLY A 624 -30.99 -4.94 -18.88
C GLY A 624 -31.02 -4.18 -17.56
N ALA A 625 -29.97 -3.42 -17.22
CA ALA A 625 -29.99 -2.48 -16.10
C ALA A 625 -30.63 -1.15 -16.52
N GLU A 626 -31.52 -0.63 -15.69
CA GLU A 626 -32.16 0.68 -15.83
C GLU A 626 -31.67 1.58 -14.68
N VAL A 627 -30.71 2.45 -14.97
CA VAL A 627 -30.05 3.28 -13.95
C VAL A 627 -30.62 4.69 -13.88
N LEU A 628 -31.01 5.23 -15.04
CA LEU A 628 -31.65 6.53 -15.18
C LEU A 628 -32.85 6.43 -16.13
N MET A 629 -33.82 7.32 -15.95
CA MET A 629 -34.90 7.53 -16.90
C MET A 629 -34.40 8.33 -18.12
N PRO A 630 -34.89 8.05 -19.33
CA PRO A 630 -34.51 8.79 -20.53
C PRO A 630 -34.69 10.31 -20.41
N GLY A 631 -35.75 10.76 -19.73
CA GLY A 631 -36.01 12.19 -19.49
C GLY A 631 -34.94 12.85 -18.62
N THR A 632 -34.34 12.12 -17.69
CA THR A 632 -33.28 12.63 -16.83
C THR A 632 -31.97 12.70 -17.58
N VAL A 633 -31.62 11.67 -18.36
CA VAL A 633 -30.45 11.71 -19.23
C VAL A 633 -30.54 12.93 -20.16
N GLN A 634 -31.69 13.14 -20.81
CA GLN A 634 -31.93 14.32 -21.64
C GLN A 634 -31.77 15.63 -20.85
N ARG A 635 -32.22 15.67 -19.59
CA ARG A 635 -32.10 16.85 -18.74
C ARG A 635 -30.65 17.17 -18.38
N ILE A 636 -29.84 16.18 -18.00
CA ILE A 636 -28.48 16.39 -17.53
C ILE A 636 -27.50 16.75 -18.64
N VAL A 637 -27.73 16.28 -19.88
CA VAL A 637 -26.88 16.58 -21.04
C VAL A 637 -27.32 17.83 -21.81
N ARG A 638 -28.47 18.42 -21.44
CA ARG A 638 -28.97 19.65 -22.06
C ARG A 638 -28.23 20.87 -21.50
N ARG A 639 -27.78 21.75 -22.40
CA ARG A 639 -27.23 23.06 -22.04
C ARG A 639 -28.18 23.84 -21.13
N GLN A 640 -27.63 24.43 -20.08
CA GLN A 640 -28.41 25.21 -19.13
C GLN A 640 -28.37 26.70 -19.48
N PRO A 641 -29.52 27.41 -19.46
CA PRO A 641 -29.54 28.86 -19.58
C PRO A 641 -28.66 29.52 -18.51
N GLY A 642 -27.83 30.49 -18.90
CA GLY A 642 -26.93 31.19 -17.97
C GLY A 642 -25.65 30.42 -17.59
N ALA A 643 -25.49 29.16 -18.03
CA ALA A 643 -24.30 28.35 -17.77
C ALA A 643 -23.29 28.35 -18.94
N ASP A 644 -23.21 29.45 -19.69
CA ASP A 644 -22.42 29.55 -20.93
C ASP A 644 -22.75 28.40 -21.91
N THR A 645 -21.80 27.48 -22.14
CA THR A 645 -21.98 26.30 -23.01
C THR A 645 -22.18 25.00 -22.24
N ARG A 646 -22.29 25.02 -20.90
CA ARG A 646 -22.33 23.80 -20.09
C ARG A 646 -23.74 23.21 -19.95
N ALA A 647 -23.78 21.89 -19.80
CA ALA A 647 -24.94 21.17 -19.30
C ALA A 647 -24.79 20.93 -17.79
N LEU A 648 -25.59 20.05 -17.18
CA LEU A 648 -25.47 19.76 -15.74
C LEU A 648 -24.24 18.87 -15.53
N GLY A 649 -23.17 19.43 -14.97
CA GLY A 649 -21.88 18.76 -14.78
C GLY A 649 -21.04 18.60 -16.05
N TRP A 650 -21.68 18.42 -17.21
CA TRP A 650 -21.03 18.14 -18.49
C TRP A 650 -20.58 19.40 -19.25
N ASP A 651 -19.44 19.29 -19.94
CA ASP A 651 -19.04 20.24 -20.98
C ASP A 651 -19.75 19.88 -22.31
N THR A 652 -19.90 20.87 -23.19
CA THR A 652 -20.46 20.66 -24.53
C THR A 652 -19.67 21.48 -25.57
N PRO A 653 -19.71 21.09 -26.86
CA PRO A 653 -18.88 21.69 -27.90
C PRO A 653 -19.01 23.21 -28.01
N SER A 654 -17.91 23.90 -27.76
CA SER A 654 -17.75 25.35 -27.88
C SER A 654 -16.29 25.68 -28.19
N ASP A 655 -16.01 26.94 -28.55
CA ASP A 655 -14.65 27.41 -28.87
C ASP A 655 -13.64 27.21 -27.73
N ARG A 656 -14.13 27.10 -26.49
CA ARG A 656 -13.32 26.89 -25.28
C ARG A 656 -13.30 25.44 -24.80
N SER A 657 -14.14 24.58 -25.39
CA SER A 657 -14.27 23.17 -25.01
C SER A 657 -13.14 22.32 -25.60
N SER A 658 -12.84 21.18 -24.97
CA SER A 658 -11.92 20.19 -25.52
C SER A 658 -12.54 19.32 -26.62
N ALA A 659 -13.77 19.62 -27.07
CA ALA A 659 -14.42 18.91 -28.18
C ALA A 659 -13.72 19.17 -29.52
N GLY A 660 -12.97 20.27 -29.63
CA GLY A 660 -12.44 20.73 -30.90
C GLY A 660 -13.55 20.92 -31.95
N ARG A 661 -13.25 20.61 -33.21
CA ARG A 661 -14.10 20.96 -34.36
C ARG A 661 -14.91 19.80 -34.96
N PHE A 662 -14.74 18.57 -34.47
CA PHE A 662 -15.28 17.38 -35.11
C PHE A 662 -16.48 16.75 -34.38
N PHE A 663 -16.66 17.02 -33.08
CA PHE A 663 -17.85 16.60 -32.37
C PHE A 663 -19.08 17.39 -32.84
N SER A 664 -20.23 16.72 -32.86
CA SER A 664 -21.49 17.35 -33.23
C SER A 664 -21.96 18.31 -32.15
N ALA A 665 -22.78 19.31 -32.47
CA ALA A 665 -23.33 20.22 -31.47
C ALA A 665 -24.19 19.55 -30.38
N ARG A 666 -24.59 18.28 -30.57
CA ARG A 666 -25.33 17.48 -29.58
C ARG A 666 -24.43 16.66 -28.66
N SER A 667 -23.12 16.64 -28.93
CA SER A 667 -22.17 15.90 -28.12
C SER A 667 -21.97 16.55 -26.76
N TYR A 668 -21.51 15.77 -25.81
CA TYR A 668 -21.16 16.23 -24.47
C TYR A 668 -20.02 15.37 -23.95
N GLY A 669 -19.25 15.92 -23.02
CA GLY A 669 -18.07 15.24 -22.53
C GLY A 669 -17.40 15.96 -21.38
N HIS A 670 -16.28 15.43 -20.95
CA HIS A 670 -15.43 16.04 -19.94
C HIS A 670 -14.01 15.46 -20.03
N THR A 671 -13.04 16.17 -19.46
CA THR A 671 -11.65 15.75 -19.37
C THR A 671 -11.19 15.58 -17.93
N GLY A 672 -10.06 14.89 -17.73
CA GLY A 672 -9.32 14.79 -16.48
C GLY A 672 -7.89 15.28 -16.68
N TYR A 673 -7.33 15.97 -15.70
CA TYR A 673 -5.99 16.57 -15.85
C TYR A 673 -4.87 15.52 -15.93
N THR A 674 -5.13 14.27 -15.54
CA THR A 674 -4.27 13.10 -15.73
C THR A 674 -4.21 12.63 -17.20
N GLY A 675 -4.90 13.32 -18.12
CA GLY A 675 -4.91 13.03 -19.55
C GLY A 675 -6.13 12.23 -20.03
N THR A 676 -7.08 11.94 -19.14
CA THR A 676 -8.29 11.17 -19.47
C THR A 676 -9.37 12.02 -20.13
N SER A 677 -10.20 11.40 -20.97
CA SER A 677 -11.28 12.10 -21.69
C SER A 677 -12.41 11.13 -22.03
N LEU A 678 -13.65 11.59 -21.93
CA LEU A 678 -14.85 10.89 -22.43
C LEU A 678 -15.74 11.89 -23.17
N TRP A 679 -16.13 11.53 -24.39
CA TRP A 679 -17.04 12.29 -25.23
C TRP A 679 -18.05 11.35 -25.89
N ILE A 680 -19.31 11.77 -25.91
CA ILE A 680 -20.47 11.01 -26.36
C ILE A 680 -21.20 11.77 -27.48
#